data_AF-A0AAN8KLK6-F1
#
_entry.id   AF-A0AAN8KLK6-F1
#
_cell.length_a   1.000
_cell.length_b   1.000
_cell.length_c   1.000
_cell.angle_alpha   90.00
_cell.angle_beta   90.00
_cell.angle_gamma   90.00
#
_symmetry.space_group_name_H-M   'P 1'
#
loop_
_entity.id
_entity.type
_entity.pdbx_description
1 polymer ?
#
loop_
_entity_poly.entity_id
_entity_poly.type
_entity_poly.pdbx_seq_one_letter_code
_entity_poly.pdbx_strand_id
1 'polypeptide(L)'
;MADTTTAIRVIPSGKIYRQMFDAQVQLNKSLTQISKRSKSPIHTVLSSSNGVPLVRLNTDETHHGVLTERQKTWVNGFPNEQNIENPVLYKQYAEYINSKLLETDALKYDKEVEGLPDVVVPGKVGSNIIDRIASSRKERHEAAVEDMQQELNVISSNFEPRIAETSEMILNKLNKNDEELENILARIKLDEDLIDHRLEDLDCLWQEVQSFTPSRQGWIIELDFMLKTLEDERAEMIRTVFEVYSDKFEKISHLMAPDLQKFLDKEAQLVNQTILSNRRAYADLYVRLMSADIEREKTLYAAWKRRKQDWSNLKNKKFVNEFKEYMKSDEVTKPEGVDRVLQEMIAAQCELNEKRYELIMSLAEMKPPMSTKTAVYKWNQTVQSVSQEIENINQMYLSKLHEEYEQVCHGCIDKMNSIKETVIIEGVCTSSQAQDVIDKDMLPLIGDRQKSFEENLEIMENALETHGLTMTTDVKSLFKFAQGATHVWDIHEIGLAKQERALQEKLERCRHDHDYKNQDTEAMLDNIMDKMRQESTEQGLASSLVKALEMLERIRLSYEVFHQKQTEIVKMYPEMVKSELDSYDESVCKFFMVNRKHPDDMVDSAESDGRDSRSSVSSPDEKERKRTPTKQKRQSKEESVSLFFNIVDFII
;
A
#
# COMPACT_ATOMS: atom_id res chain seq x y z
N MET A 1 12.34 -47.79 -35.49
CA MET A 1 13.76 -47.82 -35.02
C MET A 1 14.09 -46.39 -34.62
N ALA A 2 14.45 -46.05 -33.39
CA ALA A 2 15.15 -46.81 -32.36
C ALA A 2 14.48 -46.70 -30.98
N ASP A 3 14.57 -47.81 -30.24
CA ASP A 3 14.33 -47.96 -28.80
C ASP A 3 15.44 -47.32 -27.98
N THR A 4 15.09 -46.81 -26.78
CA THR A 4 15.82 -47.13 -25.52
C THR A 4 14.97 -46.78 -24.29
N THR A 5 14.34 -47.81 -23.72
CA THR A 5 14.37 -48.23 -22.30
C THR A 5 14.13 -47.24 -21.15
N THR A 6 12.93 -47.38 -20.57
CA THR A 6 12.55 -47.46 -19.14
C THR A 6 13.60 -47.26 -18.03
N ALA A 7 13.27 -46.37 -17.08
CA ALA A 7 13.73 -46.41 -15.69
C ALA A 7 12.53 -46.22 -14.73
N ILE A 8 11.95 -47.33 -14.27
CA ILE A 8 10.90 -47.35 -13.24
C ILE A 8 11.57 -47.18 -11.87
N ARG A 9 11.33 -46.05 -11.21
CA ARG A 9 11.64 -45.86 -9.79
C ARG A 9 10.68 -46.70 -8.95
N VAL A 10 11.15 -47.83 -8.45
CA VAL A 10 10.44 -48.62 -7.42
C VAL A 10 10.50 -47.83 -6.11
N ILE A 11 9.37 -47.30 -5.66
CA ILE A 11 9.20 -46.73 -4.32
C ILE A 11 8.64 -47.84 -3.42
N PRO A 12 9.15 -48.06 -2.19
CA PRO A 12 8.76 -49.19 -1.35
C PRO A 12 7.30 -49.09 -0.92
N SER A 13 6.49 -50.07 -1.32
CA SER A 13 5.03 -50.13 -1.14
C SER A 13 4.55 -50.11 0.32
N GLY A 14 5.41 -50.35 1.31
CA GLY A 14 4.99 -50.50 2.71
C GLY A 14 4.49 -49.23 3.42
N LYS A 15 4.91 -48.02 3.01
CA LYS A 15 4.51 -46.76 3.70
C LYS A 15 3.15 -46.23 3.26
N ILE A 16 2.77 -46.44 2.00
CA ILE A 16 1.49 -45.96 1.45
C ILE A 16 0.34 -46.78 2.02
N TYR A 17 0.49 -48.11 2.10
CA TYR A 17 -0.53 -48.97 2.72
C TYR A 17 -0.75 -48.65 4.19
N ARG A 18 0.31 -48.29 4.93
CA ARG A 18 0.16 -47.88 6.34
C ARG A 18 -0.53 -46.53 6.48
N GLN A 19 -0.23 -45.56 5.61
CA GLN A 19 -0.92 -44.27 5.59
C GLN A 19 -2.40 -44.39 5.18
N MET A 20 -2.72 -45.25 4.21
CA MET A 20 -4.11 -45.53 3.83
C MET A 20 -4.85 -46.28 4.95
N PHE A 21 -4.20 -47.23 5.62
CA PHE A 21 -4.77 -47.93 6.77
C PHE A 21 -5.03 -46.97 7.95
N ASP A 22 -4.08 -46.11 8.27
CA ASP A 22 -4.23 -45.11 9.33
C ASP A 22 -5.33 -44.08 9.00
N ALA A 23 -5.44 -43.67 7.72
CA ALA A 23 -6.53 -42.82 7.24
C ALA A 23 -7.89 -43.51 7.33
N GLN A 24 -7.98 -44.80 6.97
CA GLN A 24 -9.20 -45.60 7.07
C GLN A 24 -9.62 -45.83 8.54
N VAL A 25 -8.65 -46.03 9.44
CA VAL A 25 -8.90 -46.14 10.88
C VAL A 25 -9.37 -44.81 11.48
N GLN A 26 -8.81 -43.67 11.05
CA GLN A 26 -9.30 -42.35 11.45
C GLN A 26 -10.72 -42.09 10.95
N LEU A 27 -11.03 -42.43 9.70
CA LEU A 27 -12.36 -42.22 9.12
C LEU A 27 -13.43 -43.09 9.81
N ASN A 28 -13.09 -44.34 10.16
CA ASN A 28 -13.97 -45.20 10.96
C ASN A 28 -14.17 -44.69 12.39
N LYS A 29 -13.14 -44.13 13.04
CA LYS A 29 -13.28 -43.48 14.35
C LYS A 29 -14.18 -42.23 14.29
N SER A 30 -14.08 -41.42 13.23
CA SER A 30 -14.93 -40.25 13.01
C SER A 30 -16.39 -40.63 12.74
N LEU A 31 -16.65 -41.65 11.90
CA LEU A 31 -18.00 -42.14 11.62
C LEU A 31 -18.68 -42.76 12.85
N THR A 32 -17.93 -43.51 13.67
CA THR A 32 -18.47 -44.07 14.92
C THR A 32 -18.71 -43.01 16.00
N GLN A 33 -17.97 -41.90 15.99
CA GLN A 33 -18.28 -40.74 16.85
C GLN A 33 -19.51 -39.95 16.39
N ILE A 34 -19.75 -39.83 15.09
CA ILE A 34 -20.97 -39.19 14.53
C ILE A 34 -22.22 -40.04 14.85
N SER A 35 -22.11 -41.37 14.73
CA SER A 35 -23.19 -42.30 15.07
C SER A 35 -23.57 -42.28 16.56
N LYS A 36 -22.61 -41.99 17.46
CA LYS A 36 -22.86 -41.85 18.91
C LYS A 36 -23.37 -40.46 19.34
N ARG A 37 -23.33 -39.46 18.46
CA ARG A 37 -23.84 -38.09 18.73
C ARG A 37 -25.31 -37.89 18.35
N SER A 38 -25.93 -38.83 17.64
CA SER A 38 -27.32 -38.71 17.18
C SER A 38 -28.24 -39.72 17.89
N LYS A 39 -28.31 -39.70 19.23
CA LYS A 39 -29.42 -40.30 19.99
C LYS A 39 -29.62 -39.61 21.34
N SER A 40 -30.62 -38.73 21.43
CA SER A 40 -31.66 -38.66 22.49
C SER A 40 -32.65 -37.50 22.16
N PRO A 41 -33.82 -37.36 22.83
CA PRO A 41 -35.09 -37.95 22.40
C PRO A 41 -36.22 -36.89 22.25
N ILE A 42 -37.24 -37.10 21.40
CA ILE A 42 -38.56 -36.46 21.55
C ILE A 42 -39.67 -37.34 20.93
N HIS A 43 -40.81 -37.27 21.61
CA HIS A 43 -42.06 -38.02 21.54
C HIS A 43 -42.90 -37.90 20.24
N THR A 44 -43.52 -39.03 19.87
CA THR A 44 -44.89 -39.29 19.32
C THR A 44 -45.69 -38.18 18.64
N VAL A 45 -46.29 -38.46 17.45
CA VAL A 45 -47.74 -38.71 17.21
C VAL A 45 -47.93 -39.48 15.87
N LEU A 46 -48.91 -40.40 15.84
CA LEU A 46 -49.32 -41.27 14.73
C LEU A 46 -50.09 -40.54 13.61
N SER A 47 -50.04 -41.08 12.37
CA SER A 47 -51.26 -41.37 11.60
C SER A 47 -51.02 -42.33 10.42
N SER A 48 -52.07 -43.07 10.10
CA SER A 48 -52.16 -44.36 9.40
C SER A 48 -52.15 -44.32 7.86
N SER A 49 -51.62 -45.36 7.20
CA SER A 49 -52.42 -46.43 6.53
C SER A 49 -51.71 -47.13 5.35
N ASN A 50 -52.05 -48.42 5.22
CA ASN A 50 -51.94 -49.34 4.07
C ASN A 50 -50.61 -50.06 3.82
N GLY A 51 -50.63 -51.38 4.03
CA GLY A 51 -49.49 -52.29 3.95
C GLY A 51 -49.59 -53.37 2.87
N VAL A 52 -48.65 -54.32 2.92
CA VAL A 52 -48.58 -55.57 2.17
C VAL A 52 -47.93 -56.63 3.10
N PRO A 53 -48.36 -57.92 3.09
CA PRO A 53 -48.25 -58.81 4.24
C PRO A 53 -46.92 -59.59 4.34
N LEU A 54 -46.45 -59.80 5.57
CA LEU A 54 -45.34 -60.70 5.87
C LEU A 54 -45.78 -62.17 5.71
N VAL A 55 -45.22 -62.87 4.71
CA VAL A 55 -45.30 -64.32 4.59
C VAL A 55 -44.53 -64.94 5.76
N ARG A 56 -45.24 -65.65 6.64
CA ARG A 56 -44.64 -66.54 7.63
C ARG A 56 -44.12 -67.79 6.90
N LEU A 57 -42.80 -67.96 6.87
CA LEU A 57 -42.19 -69.25 6.57
C LEU A 57 -42.02 -70.00 7.90
N ASN A 58 -42.70 -71.15 8.00
CA ASN A 58 -42.54 -72.10 9.08
C ASN A 58 -41.10 -72.63 9.09
N THR A 59 -40.34 -72.31 10.12
CA THR A 59 -39.06 -72.98 10.39
C THR A 59 -39.30 -74.03 11.46
N ASP A 60 -39.40 -75.28 11.02
CA ASP A 60 -39.09 -76.42 11.88
C ASP A 60 -37.65 -76.31 12.37
N GLU A 61 -37.43 -76.78 13.59
CA GLU A 61 -36.24 -76.63 14.40
C GLU A 61 -34.96 -77.11 13.70
N THR A 62 -34.15 -76.18 13.20
CA THR A 62 -32.74 -76.45 12.90
C THR A 62 -31.91 -75.98 14.09
N HIS A 63 -31.41 -76.94 14.88
CA HIS A 63 -30.64 -76.72 16.11
C HIS A 63 -29.31 -75.96 15.93
N HIS A 64 -29.01 -75.48 14.72
CA HIS A 64 -27.89 -74.60 14.43
C HIS A 64 -28.45 -73.40 13.66
N GLY A 65 -28.24 -72.18 14.14
CA GLY A 65 -28.65 -70.96 13.43
C GLY A 65 -28.10 -70.89 11.99
N VAL A 66 -28.42 -69.82 11.25
CA VAL A 66 -28.17 -69.65 9.78
C VAL A 66 -26.80 -70.13 9.25
N LEU A 67 -25.78 -70.19 10.11
CA LEU A 67 -24.48 -70.79 9.81
C LEU A 67 -24.24 -72.06 10.65
N THR A 68 -23.80 -73.12 9.99
CA THR A 68 -23.31 -74.35 10.66
C THR A 68 -22.07 -74.05 11.51
N GLU A 69 -21.81 -74.88 12.53
CA GLU A 69 -20.69 -74.68 13.47
C GLU A 69 -19.33 -74.60 12.76
N ARG A 70 -19.17 -75.33 11.65
CA ARG A 70 -17.99 -75.29 10.75
C ARG A 70 -17.87 -73.97 9.97
N GLN A 71 -18.97 -73.42 9.47
CA GLN A 71 -18.97 -72.12 8.77
C GLN A 71 -18.64 -70.96 9.71
N LYS A 72 -19.05 -71.06 10.98
CA LYS A 72 -18.65 -70.08 12.01
C LYS A 72 -17.13 -70.10 12.28
N THR A 73 -16.50 -71.27 12.22
CA THR A 73 -15.05 -71.41 12.39
C THR A 73 -14.27 -70.78 11.23
N TRP A 74 -14.80 -70.85 10.00
CA TRP A 74 -14.21 -70.18 8.83
C TRP A 74 -14.36 -68.66 8.86
N VAL A 75 -15.54 -68.15 9.22
CA VAL A 75 -15.82 -66.70 9.26
C VAL A 75 -14.98 -66.00 10.33
N ASN A 76 -14.68 -66.69 11.43
CA ASN A 76 -13.94 -66.14 12.55
C ASN A 76 -12.42 -66.43 12.49
N GLY A 77 -11.94 -67.18 11.49
CA GLY A 77 -10.53 -67.53 11.32
C GLY A 77 -9.74 -66.53 10.47
N PHE A 78 -8.45 -66.33 10.76
CA PHE A 78 -7.59 -65.47 9.95
C PHE A 78 -7.12 -66.19 8.65
N PRO A 79 -6.94 -65.48 7.52
CA PRO A 79 -6.48 -66.10 6.28
C PRO A 79 -5.09 -66.75 6.46
N ASN A 80 -4.98 -68.05 6.19
CA ASN A 80 -3.78 -68.90 6.28
C ASN A 80 -3.37 -69.42 7.69
N GLU A 81 -4.31 -69.55 8.63
CA GLU A 81 -4.04 -70.35 9.84
C GLU A 81 -3.90 -71.84 9.51
N GLN A 82 -2.78 -72.44 9.94
CA GLN A 82 -2.38 -73.82 9.61
C GLN A 82 -3.34 -74.90 10.15
N ASN A 83 -4.21 -74.52 11.10
CA ASN A 83 -5.16 -75.39 11.79
C ASN A 83 -6.59 -75.22 11.27
N ILE A 84 -6.84 -74.25 10.39
CA ILE A 84 -8.16 -73.97 9.82
C ILE A 84 -8.20 -74.51 8.40
N GLU A 85 -9.11 -75.46 8.19
CA GLU A 85 -9.34 -76.09 6.90
C GLU A 85 -9.71 -75.05 5.84
N ASN A 86 -8.96 -75.03 4.72
CA ASN A 86 -9.19 -74.08 3.63
C ASN A 86 -10.53 -74.38 2.94
N PRO A 87 -11.51 -73.46 2.94
CA PRO A 87 -12.85 -73.71 2.43
C PRO A 87 -12.90 -73.97 0.92
N VAL A 88 -11.95 -73.44 0.15
CA VAL A 88 -11.86 -73.69 -1.30
C VAL A 88 -11.31 -75.08 -1.58
N LEU A 89 -10.26 -75.50 -0.85
CA LEU A 89 -9.72 -76.86 -0.97
C LEU A 89 -10.67 -77.90 -0.40
N TYR A 90 -11.40 -77.59 0.68
CA TYR A 90 -12.46 -78.44 1.18
C TYR A 90 -13.62 -78.54 0.19
N LYS A 91 -14.04 -77.44 -0.44
CA LYS A 91 -15.06 -77.49 -1.50
C LYS A 91 -14.60 -78.35 -2.67
N GLN A 92 -13.35 -78.19 -3.14
CA GLN A 92 -12.78 -79.02 -4.20
C GLN A 92 -12.60 -80.48 -3.77
N TYR A 93 -12.22 -80.74 -2.53
CA TYR A 93 -12.10 -82.10 -1.98
C TYR A 93 -13.47 -82.73 -1.74
N ALA A 94 -14.47 -81.97 -1.33
CA ALA A 94 -15.85 -82.42 -1.17
C ALA A 94 -16.53 -82.61 -2.52
N GLU A 95 -16.22 -81.78 -3.53
CA GLU A 95 -16.61 -81.99 -4.93
C GLU A 95 -15.88 -83.19 -5.53
N TYR A 96 -14.61 -83.41 -5.19
CA TYR A 96 -13.84 -84.60 -5.59
C TYR A 96 -14.36 -85.86 -4.89
N ILE A 97 -14.66 -85.81 -3.59
CA ILE A 97 -15.25 -86.90 -2.81
C ILE A 97 -16.69 -87.16 -3.26
N ASN A 98 -17.49 -86.13 -3.56
CA ASN A 98 -18.82 -86.27 -4.16
C ASN A 98 -18.72 -86.80 -5.58
N SER A 99 -17.75 -86.37 -6.39
CA SER A 99 -17.49 -86.93 -7.72
C SER A 99 -17.00 -88.37 -7.61
N LYS A 100 -16.22 -88.72 -6.58
CA LYS A 100 -15.81 -90.10 -6.29
C LYS A 100 -16.92 -90.94 -5.68
N LEU A 101 -17.83 -90.36 -4.88
CA LEU A 101 -19.01 -91.00 -4.31
C LEU A 101 -20.07 -91.21 -5.39
N LEU A 102 -20.26 -90.24 -6.28
CA LEU A 102 -21.03 -90.35 -7.52
C LEU A 102 -20.36 -91.34 -8.47
N GLU A 103 -19.04 -91.39 -8.58
CA GLU A 103 -18.35 -92.47 -9.32
C GLU A 103 -18.51 -93.81 -8.60
N THR A 104 -18.51 -93.91 -7.26
CA THR A 104 -18.68 -95.22 -6.58
C THR A 104 -20.12 -95.69 -6.46
N ASP A 105 -21.10 -94.79 -6.48
CA ASP A 105 -22.53 -95.10 -6.56
C ASP A 105 -22.96 -95.32 -8.02
N ALA A 106 -22.42 -94.56 -8.99
CA ALA A 106 -22.55 -94.87 -10.42
C ALA A 106 -21.83 -96.18 -10.76
N LEU A 107 -20.67 -96.49 -10.17
CA LEU A 107 -19.98 -97.79 -10.33
C LEU A 107 -20.57 -98.93 -9.47
N LYS A 108 -21.58 -98.65 -8.62
CA LYS A 108 -22.40 -99.69 -7.96
C LYS A 108 -23.74 -99.93 -8.67
N TYR A 109 -24.29 -98.94 -9.37
CA TYR A 109 -25.44 -99.13 -10.25
C TYR A 109 -25.06 -99.58 -11.68
N ASP A 110 -23.86 -99.27 -12.16
CA ASP A 110 -23.34 -99.78 -13.46
C ASP A 110 -22.67 -101.16 -13.37
N LYS A 111 -22.54 -101.76 -12.17
CA LYS A 111 -22.06 -103.15 -11.99
C LYS A 111 -23.14 -104.16 -11.61
N GLU A 112 -24.41 -103.76 -11.57
CA GLU A 112 -25.57 -104.67 -11.45
C GLU A 112 -26.54 -104.59 -12.65
N VAL A 113 -26.17 -103.84 -13.71
CA VAL A 113 -26.94 -103.76 -14.97
C VAL A 113 -26.05 -104.05 -16.20
N GLU A 114 -25.01 -104.87 -16.05
CA GLU A 114 -24.29 -105.53 -17.17
C GLU A 114 -24.67 -107.02 -17.33
N GLY A 115 -25.81 -107.42 -16.73
CA GLY A 115 -26.28 -108.80 -16.67
C GLY A 115 -27.62 -109.07 -17.35
N LEU A 116 -28.14 -108.16 -18.21
CA LEU A 116 -29.34 -108.38 -18.99
C LEU A 116 -29.11 -108.07 -20.48
N PRO A 117 -29.34 -109.03 -21.39
CA PRO A 117 -29.03 -108.89 -22.81
C PRO A 117 -30.13 -108.08 -23.50
N ASP A 118 -29.86 -106.81 -23.85
CA ASP A 118 -30.75 -106.01 -24.72
C ASP A 118 -30.47 -106.26 -26.22
N VAL A 119 -30.17 -107.52 -26.56
CA VAL A 119 -30.20 -108.02 -27.93
C VAL A 119 -31.59 -108.63 -28.14
N VAL A 120 -32.58 -107.75 -28.27
CA VAL A 120 -33.85 -108.09 -28.93
C VAL A 120 -33.58 -108.08 -30.43
N VAL A 121 -33.19 -109.24 -30.97
CA VAL A 121 -33.18 -109.49 -32.41
C VAL A 121 -34.60 -109.32 -32.94
N PRO A 122 -34.91 -108.32 -33.79
CA PRO A 122 -36.13 -108.37 -34.58
C PRO A 122 -35.81 -109.26 -35.78
N GLY A 123 -36.18 -110.53 -35.69
CA GLY A 123 -36.34 -111.39 -36.85
C GLY A 123 -37.52 -110.88 -37.67
N LYS A 124 -37.31 -109.80 -38.44
CA LYS A 124 -38.16 -109.27 -39.52
C LYS A 124 -37.44 -108.08 -40.18
N VAL A 125 -37.31 -108.12 -41.50
CA VAL A 125 -36.90 -106.98 -42.33
C VAL A 125 -37.94 -105.86 -42.18
N GLY A 126 -37.64 -104.87 -41.33
CA GLY A 126 -38.52 -103.76 -40.99
C GLY A 126 -37.81 -102.42 -41.20
N SER A 127 -38.01 -101.84 -42.38
CA SER A 127 -37.89 -100.43 -42.78
C SER A 127 -37.14 -99.41 -41.89
N ASN A 128 -36.11 -98.77 -42.47
CA ASN A 128 -35.35 -97.55 -42.06
C ASN A 128 -36.22 -96.28 -41.81
N ILE A 129 -37.37 -96.40 -41.16
CA ILE A 129 -38.32 -95.30 -40.95
C ILE A 129 -37.99 -94.53 -39.66
N ILE A 130 -37.61 -95.20 -38.58
CA ILE A 130 -37.40 -94.56 -37.26
C ILE A 130 -36.14 -93.68 -37.28
N ASP A 131 -35.02 -94.16 -37.82
CA ASP A 131 -33.77 -93.39 -37.93
C ASP A 131 -33.87 -92.24 -38.93
N ARG A 132 -34.66 -92.39 -40.01
CA ARG A 132 -34.99 -91.29 -40.93
C ARG A 132 -35.87 -90.23 -40.28
N ILE A 133 -36.84 -90.62 -39.44
CA ILE A 133 -37.70 -89.68 -38.70
C ILE A 133 -36.89 -88.94 -37.63
N ALA A 134 -35.99 -89.61 -36.91
CA ALA A 134 -35.12 -88.99 -35.92
C ALA A 134 -34.14 -87.99 -36.56
N SER A 135 -33.50 -88.37 -37.67
CA SER A 135 -32.61 -87.51 -38.45
C SER A 135 -33.37 -86.30 -39.05
N SER A 136 -34.58 -86.52 -39.57
CA SER A 136 -35.44 -85.44 -40.08
C SER A 136 -35.96 -84.50 -38.97
N ARG A 137 -36.18 -84.99 -37.74
CA ARG A 137 -36.52 -84.14 -36.58
C ARG A 137 -35.32 -83.33 -36.12
N LYS A 138 -34.11 -83.90 -36.15
CA LYS A 138 -32.86 -83.22 -35.83
C LYS A 138 -32.59 -82.07 -36.80
N GLU A 139 -32.64 -82.34 -38.10
CA GLU A 139 -32.41 -81.34 -39.15
C GLU A 139 -33.44 -80.19 -39.08
N ARG A 140 -34.71 -80.49 -38.81
CA ARG A 140 -35.74 -79.46 -38.57
C ARG A 140 -35.52 -78.68 -37.28
N HIS A 141 -34.98 -79.29 -36.23
CA HIS A 141 -34.65 -78.62 -34.99
C HIS A 141 -33.45 -77.68 -35.18
N GLU A 142 -32.37 -78.15 -35.81
CA GLU A 142 -31.19 -77.35 -36.14
C GLU A 142 -31.56 -76.17 -37.06
N ALA A 143 -32.37 -76.39 -38.09
CA ALA A 143 -32.89 -75.32 -38.94
C ALA A 143 -33.76 -74.31 -38.15
N ALA A 144 -34.60 -74.77 -37.22
CA ALA A 144 -35.40 -73.88 -36.39
C ALA A 144 -34.55 -73.11 -35.35
N VAL A 145 -33.42 -73.65 -34.90
CA VAL A 145 -32.45 -72.93 -34.06
C VAL A 145 -31.73 -71.85 -34.87
N GLU A 146 -31.29 -72.16 -36.09
CA GLU A 146 -30.69 -71.16 -36.99
C GLU A 146 -31.69 -70.04 -37.33
N ASP A 147 -32.94 -70.37 -37.64
CA ASP A 147 -34.03 -69.41 -37.86
C ASP A 147 -34.22 -68.49 -36.64
N MET A 148 -34.29 -69.07 -35.43
CA MET A 148 -34.45 -68.32 -34.17
C MET A 148 -33.27 -67.35 -33.95
N GLN A 149 -32.04 -67.82 -34.14
CA GLN A 149 -30.84 -66.99 -34.02
C GLN A 149 -30.81 -65.88 -35.07
N GLN A 150 -31.28 -66.16 -36.30
CA GLN A 150 -31.39 -65.17 -37.35
C GLN A 150 -32.42 -64.08 -37.00
N GLU A 151 -33.58 -64.45 -36.44
CA GLU A 151 -34.57 -63.48 -35.95
C GLU A 151 -34.02 -62.62 -34.80
N LEU A 152 -33.30 -63.20 -33.84
CA LEU A 152 -32.63 -62.46 -32.76
C LEU A 152 -31.56 -61.49 -33.29
N ASN A 153 -30.85 -61.87 -34.36
CA ASN A 153 -29.89 -61.00 -35.04
C ASN A 153 -30.57 -59.86 -35.81
N VAL A 154 -31.73 -60.11 -36.41
CA VAL A 154 -32.55 -59.06 -37.06
C VAL A 154 -33.04 -58.05 -36.03
N ILE A 155 -33.51 -58.51 -34.86
CA ILE A 155 -33.88 -57.63 -33.74
C ILE A 155 -32.67 -56.77 -33.37
N SER A 156 -31.50 -57.37 -33.16
CA SER A 156 -30.28 -56.63 -32.80
C SER A 156 -29.90 -55.60 -33.88
N SER A 157 -29.97 -55.97 -35.17
CA SER A 157 -29.66 -55.08 -36.30
C SER A 157 -30.63 -53.90 -36.44
N ASN A 158 -31.83 -53.99 -35.87
CA ASN A 158 -32.81 -52.89 -35.85
C ASN A 158 -32.58 -51.94 -34.67
N PHE A 159 -32.28 -52.48 -33.48
CA PHE A 159 -32.13 -51.66 -32.27
C PHE A 159 -30.78 -50.95 -32.15
N GLU A 160 -29.66 -51.55 -32.59
CA GLU A 160 -28.34 -50.91 -32.49
C GLU A 160 -28.25 -49.56 -33.23
N PRO A 161 -28.77 -49.39 -34.47
CA PRO A 161 -28.81 -48.09 -35.14
C PRO A 161 -29.67 -47.05 -34.40
N ARG A 162 -30.80 -47.45 -33.81
CA ARG A 162 -31.68 -46.54 -33.05
C ARG A 162 -31.01 -46.06 -31.75
N ILE A 163 -30.27 -46.94 -31.08
CA ILE A 163 -29.46 -46.60 -29.90
C ILE A 163 -28.32 -45.64 -30.30
N ALA A 164 -27.66 -45.88 -31.43
CA ALA A 164 -26.58 -45.01 -31.92
C ALA A 164 -27.11 -43.61 -32.31
N GLU A 165 -28.21 -43.55 -33.06
CA GLU A 165 -28.83 -42.30 -33.51
C GLU A 165 -29.31 -41.44 -32.32
N THR A 166 -29.98 -42.04 -31.33
CA THR A 166 -30.42 -41.32 -30.13
C THR A 166 -29.25 -40.79 -29.31
N SER A 167 -28.16 -41.57 -29.21
CA SER A 167 -26.93 -41.16 -28.52
C SER A 167 -26.19 -40.03 -29.27
N GLU A 168 -26.10 -40.11 -30.59
CA GLU A 168 -25.44 -39.10 -31.43
C GLU A 168 -26.22 -37.77 -31.47
N MET A 169 -27.55 -37.84 -31.50
CA MET A 169 -28.41 -36.65 -31.40
C MET A 169 -28.14 -35.87 -30.11
N ILE A 170 -28.05 -36.56 -28.97
CA ILE A 170 -27.78 -35.93 -27.68
C ILE A 170 -26.35 -35.41 -27.62
N LEU A 171 -25.36 -36.17 -28.11
CA LEU A 171 -23.97 -35.71 -28.21
C LEU A 171 -23.87 -34.38 -28.96
N ASN A 172 -24.57 -34.24 -30.09
CA ASN A 172 -24.61 -33.00 -30.86
C ASN A 172 -25.29 -31.84 -30.11
N LYS A 173 -26.36 -32.09 -29.34
CA LYS A 173 -26.98 -31.06 -28.48
C LYS A 173 -26.02 -30.58 -27.39
N LEU A 174 -25.29 -31.50 -26.76
CA LEU A 174 -24.31 -31.18 -25.72
C LEU A 174 -23.15 -30.34 -26.28
N ASN A 175 -22.60 -30.74 -27.44
CA ASN A 175 -21.50 -30.00 -28.08
C ASN A 175 -21.90 -28.57 -28.48
N LYS A 176 -23.09 -28.39 -29.06
CA LYS A 176 -23.59 -27.05 -29.41
C LYS A 176 -23.75 -26.17 -28.18
N ASN A 177 -24.22 -26.74 -27.07
CA ASN A 177 -24.33 -26.01 -25.82
C ASN A 177 -22.96 -25.62 -25.26
N ASP A 178 -21.96 -26.50 -25.40
CA ASP A 178 -20.59 -26.18 -24.98
C ASP A 178 -19.99 -25.02 -25.80
N GLU A 179 -20.27 -24.95 -27.11
CA GLU A 179 -19.89 -23.81 -27.98
C GLU A 179 -20.57 -22.49 -27.55
N GLU A 180 -21.87 -22.53 -27.23
CA GLU A 180 -22.61 -21.37 -26.73
C GLU A 180 -22.03 -20.86 -25.39
N LEU A 181 -21.71 -21.78 -24.48
CA LEU A 181 -21.09 -21.44 -23.19
C LEU A 181 -19.70 -20.84 -23.35
N GLU A 182 -18.89 -21.34 -24.29
CA GLU A 182 -17.57 -20.77 -24.59
C GLU A 182 -17.70 -19.33 -25.13
N ASN A 183 -18.70 -19.06 -25.98
CA ASN A 183 -18.98 -17.72 -26.48
C ASN A 183 -19.40 -16.75 -25.36
N ILE A 184 -20.20 -17.20 -24.39
CA ILE A 184 -20.60 -16.38 -23.24
C ILE A 184 -19.38 -16.05 -22.37
N LEU A 185 -18.54 -17.05 -22.06
CA LEU A 185 -17.34 -16.84 -21.25
C LEU A 185 -16.24 -16.07 -21.97
N ALA A 186 -16.21 -16.06 -23.30
CA ALA A 186 -15.28 -15.26 -24.08
C ALA A 186 -15.40 -13.76 -23.77
N ARG A 187 -16.59 -13.27 -23.40
CA ARG A 187 -16.87 -11.86 -23.04
C ARG A 187 -16.05 -11.36 -21.84
N ILE A 188 -15.63 -12.26 -20.96
CA ILE A 188 -14.85 -11.92 -19.74
C ILE A 188 -13.41 -12.45 -19.79
N LYS A 189 -12.96 -12.95 -20.95
CA LYS A 189 -11.67 -13.62 -21.09
C LYS A 189 -10.50 -12.63 -21.07
N LEU A 190 -10.66 -11.46 -21.70
CA LEU A 190 -9.65 -10.41 -21.73
C LEU A 190 -9.82 -9.45 -20.55
N ASP A 191 -8.71 -8.86 -20.11
CA ASP A 191 -8.70 -7.94 -18.96
C ASP A 191 -9.26 -6.55 -19.32
N GLU A 192 -9.11 -6.10 -20.58
CA GLU A 192 -9.67 -4.83 -21.05
C GLU A 192 -11.19 -4.84 -21.02
N ASP A 193 -11.80 -5.87 -21.61
CA ASP A 193 -13.26 -6.04 -21.58
C ASP A 193 -13.76 -6.17 -20.14
N LEU A 194 -13.02 -6.89 -19.29
CA LEU A 194 -13.41 -7.14 -17.91
C LEU A 194 -13.53 -5.83 -17.09
N ILE A 195 -12.62 -4.88 -17.26
CA ILE A 195 -12.61 -3.61 -16.49
C ILE A 195 -13.87 -2.77 -16.69
N ASP A 196 -14.52 -2.87 -17.84
CA ASP A 196 -15.68 -2.03 -18.17
C ASP A 196 -17.00 -2.58 -17.60
N HIS A 197 -17.01 -3.84 -17.16
CA HIS A 197 -18.17 -4.47 -16.55
C HIS A 197 -18.42 -3.95 -15.11
N ARG A 198 -19.70 -3.91 -14.73
CA ARG A 198 -20.15 -3.77 -13.34
C ARG A 198 -20.28 -5.15 -12.68
N LEU A 199 -20.38 -5.15 -11.35
CA LEU A 199 -20.61 -6.38 -10.60
C LEU A 199 -21.89 -7.11 -11.06
N GLU A 200 -22.95 -6.34 -11.31
CA GLU A 200 -24.24 -6.83 -11.79
C GLU A 200 -24.12 -7.55 -13.14
N ASP A 201 -23.31 -7.02 -14.06
CA ASP A 201 -23.09 -7.62 -15.38
C ASP A 201 -22.40 -8.99 -15.25
N LEU A 202 -21.44 -9.12 -14.34
CA LEU A 202 -20.75 -10.39 -14.05
C LEU A 202 -21.67 -11.42 -13.40
N ASP A 203 -22.57 -10.99 -12.51
CA ASP A 203 -23.55 -11.86 -11.88
C ASP A 203 -24.63 -12.29 -12.89
N CYS A 204 -25.09 -11.40 -13.77
CA CYS A 204 -25.98 -11.73 -14.89
C CYS A 204 -25.34 -12.72 -15.86
N LEU A 205 -24.05 -12.57 -16.18
CA LEU A 205 -23.30 -13.51 -17.00
C LEU A 205 -23.30 -14.93 -16.41
N TRP A 206 -23.12 -15.05 -15.09
CA TRP A 206 -23.20 -16.34 -14.42
C TRP A 206 -24.62 -16.91 -14.44
N GLN A 207 -25.65 -16.07 -14.24
CA GLN A 207 -27.05 -16.50 -14.35
C GLN A 207 -27.37 -17.01 -15.76
N GLU A 208 -26.83 -16.38 -16.81
CA GLU A 208 -26.94 -16.84 -18.19
C GLU A 208 -26.32 -18.24 -18.33
N VAL A 209 -25.07 -18.44 -17.87
CA VAL A 209 -24.38 -19.75 -17.86
C VAL A 209 -25.16 -20.82 -17.08
N GLN A 210 -25.67 -20.46 -15.90
CA GLN A 210 -26.40 -21.38 -15.02
C GLN A 210 -27.75 -21.80 -15.62
N SER A 211 -28.38 -20.95 -16.45
CA SER A 211 -29.67 -21.24 -17.08
C SER A 211 -29.64 -22.44 -18.03
N PHE A 212 -28.46 -22.82 -18.53
CA PHE A 212 -28.28 -23.98 -19.41
C PHE A 212 -28.23 -25.32 -18.66
N THR A 213 -27.91 -25.32 -17.36
CA THR A 213 -27.78 -26.54 -16.55
C THR A 213 -29.06 -27.38 -16.54
N PRO A 214 -30.26 -26.82 -16.28
CA PRO A 214 -31.51 -27.60 -16.29
C PRO A 214 -31.81 -28.23 -17.66
N SER A 215 -31.54 -27.53 -18.75
CA SER A 215 -31.75 -28.04 -20.11
C SER A 215 -30.83 -29.21 -20.42
N ARG A 216 -29.53 -29.11 -20.08
CA ARG A 216 -28.56 -30.20 -20.25
C ARG A 216 -28.94 -31.43 -19.44
N GLN A 217 -29.29 -31.25 -18.17
CA GLN A 217 -29.72 -32.36 -17.31
C GLN A 217 -31.00 -33.00 -17.83
N GLY A 218 -31.94 -32.20 -18.34
CA GLY A 218 -33.14 -32.66 -19.03
C GLY A 218 -32.83 -33.58 -20.22
N TRP A 219 -31.88 -33.20 -21.07
CA TRP A 219 -31.46 -34.03 -22.21
C TRP A 219 -30.80 -35.35 -21.80
N ILE A 220 -30.03 -35.36 -20.70
CA ILE A 220 -29.41 -36.59 -20.16
C ILE A 220 -30.47 -37.53 -19.59
N ILE A 221 -31.48 -36.99 -18.89
CA ILE A 221 -32.61 -37.77 -18.36
C ILE A 221 -33.47 -38.33 -19.50
N GLU A 222 -33.71 -37.53 -20.54
CA GLU A 222 -34.44 -37.96 -21.74
C GLU A 222 -33.71 -39.10 -22.46
N LEU A 223 -32.38 -39.04 -22.57
CA LEU A 223 -31.56 -40.12 -23.14
C LEU A 223 -31.69 -41.42 -22.33
N ASP A 224 -31.56 -41.34 -21.00
CA ASP A 224 -31.67 -42.50 -20.12
C ASP A 224 -33.06 -43.15 -20.22
N PHE A 225 -34.12 -42.35 -20.30
CA PHE A 225 -35.47 -42.84 -20.52
C PHE A 225 -35.59 -43.54 -21.88
N MET A 226 -35.15 -42.90 -22.97
CA MET A 226 -35.20 -43.46 -24.33
C MET A 226 -34.45 -44.79 -24.44
N LEU A 227 -33.23 -44.88 -23.89
CA LEU A 227 -32.43 -46.11 -23.91
C LEU A 227 -33.08 -47.25 -23.12
N LYS A 228 -33.70 -46.94 -21.97
CA LYS A 228 -34.45 -47.93 -21.20
C LYS A 228 -35.67 -48.43 -21.96
N THR A 229 -36.44 -47.54 -22.57
CA THR A 229 -37.60 -47.91 -23.39
C THR A 229 -37.20 -48.78 -24.58
N LEU A 230 -36.13 -48.42 -25.29
CA LEU A 230 -35.62 -49.24 -26.41
C LEU A 230 -35.19 -50.64 -25.93
N GLU A 231 -34.57 -50.76 -24.76
CA GLU A 231 -34.17 -52.04 -24.20
C GLU A 231 -35.35 -52.87 -23.66
N ASP A 232 -36.40 -52.21 -23.17
CA ASP A 232 -37.67 -52.86 -22.80
C ASP A 232 -38.41 -53.39 -24.04
N GLU A 233 -38.48 -52.59 -25.12
CA GLU A 233 -39.02 -53.01 -26.42
C GLU A 233 -38.23 -54.20 -27.01
N ARG A 234 -36.88 -54.14 -26.94
CA ARG A 234 -35.99 -55.23 -27.36
C ARG A 234 -36.27 -56.50 -26.57
N ALA A 235 -36.41 -56.40 -25.24
CA ALA A 235 -36.70 -57.54 -24.38
C ALA A 235 -38.07 -58.18 -24.67
N GLU A 236 -39.08 -57.37 -25.01
CA GLU A 236 -40.41 -57.87 -25.37
C GLU A 236 -40.39 -58.58 -26.74
N MET A 237 -39.73 -58.02 -27.75
CA MET A 237 -39.56 -58.67 -29.06
C MET A 237 -38.77 -59.97 -28.97
N ILE A 238 -37.77 -60.03 -28.10
CA ILE A 238 -37.04 -61.27 -27.83
C ILE A 238 -37.97 -62.30 -27.16
N ARG A 239 -38.81 -61.89 -26.21
CA ARG A 239 -39.76 -62.79 -25.55
C ARG A 239 -40.73 -63.42 -26.55
N THR A 240 -41.29 -62.64 -27.48
CA THR A 240 -42.21 -63.17 -28.50
C THR A 240 -41.52 -64.18 -29.43
N VAL A 241 -40.26 -63.96 -29.80
CA VAL A 241 -39.46 -64.95 -30.53
C VAL A 241 -39.31 -66.24 -29.70
N PHE A 242 -38.92 -66.15 -28.43
CA PHE A 242 -38.80 -67.34 -27.58
C PHE A 242 -40.14 -68.10 -27.42
N GLU A 243 -41.28 -67.42 -27.32
CA GLU A 243 -42.61 -68.04 -27.26
C GLU A 243 -42.95 -68.79 -28.56
N VAL A 244 -42.76 -68.15 -29.72
CA VAL A 244 -43.04 -68.75 -31.04
C VAL A 244 -42.15 -69.97 -31.29
N TYR A 245 -40.86 -69.87 -30.95
CA TYR A 245 -39.91 -70.96 -31.17
C TYR A 245 -40.04 -72.07 -30.12
N SER A 246 -40.46 -71.78 -28.88
CA SER A 246 -40.84 -72.79 -27.89
C SER A 246 -41.93 -73.71 -28.45
N ASP A 247 -43.03 -73.12 -28.96
CA ASP A 247 -44.11 -73.87 -29.61
C ASP A 247 -43.64 -74.65 -30.85
N LYS A 248 -42.72 -74.06 -31.63
CA LYS A 248 -42.15 -74.69 -32.84
C LYS A 248 -41.29 -75.89 -32.48
N PHE A 249 -40.46 -75.80 -31.43
CA PHE A 249 -39.64 -76.89 -30.95
C PHE A 249 -40.45 -78.03 -30.31
N GLU A 250 -41.51 -77.70 -29.56
CA GLU A 250 -42.45 -78.70 -29.03
C GLU A 250 -43.09 -79.51 -30.16
N LYS A 251 -43.53 -78.86 -31.25
CA LYS A 251 -44.11 -79.52 -32.43
C LYS A 251 -43.09 -80.37 -33.20
N ILE A 252 -41.81 -79.99 -33.22
CA ILE A 252 -40.75 -80.77 -33.87
C ILE A 252 -40.46 -82.05 -33.06
N SER A 253 -40.57 -82.01 -31.72
CA SER A 253 -40.41 -83.16 -30.82
C SER A 253 -39.10 -83.94 -31.03
N HIS A 254 -38.02 -83.20 -31.30
CA HIS A 254 -36.67 -83.75 -31.44
C HIS A 254 -36.02 -84.03 -30.07
N LEU A 255 -36.23 -83.11 -29.13
CA LEU A 255 -35.79 -83.22 -27.73
C LEU A 255 -36.97 -83.66 -26.85
N MET A 256 -36.67 -84.36 -25.75
CA MET A 256 -37.64 -84.61 -24.69
C MET A 256 -37.98 -83.29 -23.99
N ALA A 257 -39.21 -83.13 -23.50
CA ALA A 257 -39.66 -81.91 -22.81
C ALA A 257 -38.65 -81.34 -21.78
N PRO A 258 -38.07 -82.14 -20.86
CA PRO A 258 -37.07 -81.62 -19.92
C PRO A 258 -35.76 -81.13 -20.56
N ASP A 259 -35.38 -81.68 -21.72
CA ASP A 259 -34.14 -81.29 -22.40
C ASP A 259 -34.36 -80.11 -23.36
N LEU A 260 -35.56 -79.98 -23.93
CA LEU A 260 -35.98 -78.78 -24.66
C LEU A 260 -36.02 -77.57 -23.73
N GLN A 261 -36.55 -77.74 -22.52
CA GLN A 261 -36.63 -76.65 -21.56
C GLN A 261 -35.25 -76.19 -21.09
N LYS A 262 -34.32 -77.12 -20.83
CA LYS A 262 -32.90 -76.78 -20.53
C LYS A 262 -32.23 -76.01 -21.67
N PHE A 263 -32.53 -76.37 -22.93
CA PHE A 263 -32.00 -75.67 -24.10
C PHE A 263 -32.51 -74.23 -24.17
N LEU A 264 -33.83 -74.04 -24.07
CA LEU A 264 -34.45 -72.72 -24.07
C LEU A 264 -33.98 -71.86 -22.89
N ASP A 265 -33.85 -72.44 -21.71
CA ASP A 265 -33.32 -71.75 -20.53
C ASP A 265 -31.88 -71.26 -20.75
N LYS A 266 -31.04 -72.08 -21.41
CA LYS A 266 -29.65 -71.71 -21.72
C LYS A 266 -29.57 -70.56 -22.73
N GLU A 267 -30.37 -70.61 -23.79
CA GLU A 267 -30.43 -69.54 -24.80
C GLU A 267 -31.02 -68.25 -24.20
N ALA A 268 -32.11 -68.36 -23.42
CA ALA A 268 -32.70 -67.23 -22.71
C ALA A 268 -31.71 -66.63 -21.70
N GLN A 269 -30.91 -67.44 -21.02
CA GLN A 269 -29.88 -66.97 -20.10
C GLN A 269 -28.80 -66.15 -20.82
N LEU A 270 -28.33 -66.58 -22.00
CA LEU A 270 -27.35 -65.84 -22.80
C LEU A 270 -27.89 -64.46 -23.23
N VAL A 271 -29.14 -64.43 -23.68
CA VAL A 271 -29.80 -63.18 -24.12
C VAL A 271 -30.07 -62.27 -22.93
N ASN A 272 -30.57 -62.79 -21.81
CA ASN A 272 -30.77 -62.04 -20.58
C ASN A 272 -29.45 -61.47 -20.04
N GLN A 273 -28.35 -62.22 -20.14
CA GLN A 273 -27.04 -61.72 -19.75
C GLN A 273 -26.62 -60.51 -20.58
N THR A 274 -26.93 -60.52 -21.89
CA THR A 274 -26.66 -59.41 -22.80
C THR A 274 -27.53 -58.19 -22.47
N ILE A 275 -28.83 -58.37 -22.29
CA ILE A 275 -29.76 -57.29 -21.89
C ILE A 275 -29.36 -56.67 -20.55
N LEU A 276 -29.01 -57.50 -19.56
CA LEU A 276 -28.53 -57.01 -18.27
C LEU A 276 -27.21 -56.25 -18.38
N SER A 277 -26.31 -56.68 -19.27
CA SER A 277 -25.08 -55.95 -19.57
C SER A 277 -25.37 -54.58 -20.18
N ASN A 278 -26.29 -54.51 -21.15
CA ASN A 278 -26.70 -53.25 -21.78
C ASN A 278 -27.35 -52.31 -20.77
N ARG A 279 -28.28 -52.81 -19.95
CA ARG A 279 -28.92 -52.02 -18.88
C ARG A 279 -27.91 -51.45 -17.89
N ARG A 280 -26.88 -52.23 -17.51
CA ARG A 280 -25.78 -51.72 -16.68
C ARG A 280 -25.00 -50.65 -17.42
N ALA A 281 -24.68 -50.85 -18.70
CA ALA A 281 -23.97 -49.87 -19.50
C ALA A 281 -24.73 -48.54 -19.62
N TYR A 282 -26.06 -48.57 -19.82
CA TYR A 282 -26.88 -47.35 -19.87
C TYR A 282 -26.95 -46.65 -18.52
N ALA A 283 -27.12 -47.39 -17.42
CA ALA A 283 -27.09 -46.83 -16.07
C ALA A 283 -25.73 -46.18 -15.76
N ASP A 284 -24.62 -46.85 -16.13
CA ASP A 284 -23.27 -46.31 -15.98
C ASP A 284 -23.06 -45.06 -16.86
N LEU A 285 -23.57 -45.06 -18.10
CA LEU A 285 -23.52 -43.91 -18.99
C LEU A 285 -24.27 -42.71 -18.40
N TYR A 286 -25.50 -42.91 -17.90
CA TYR A 286 -26.27 -41.87 -17.23
C TYR A 286 -25.50 -41.26 -16.05
N VAL A 287 -24.96 -42.11 -15.16
CA VAL A 287 -24.18 -41.66 -14.00
C VAL A 287 -22.94 -40.89 -14.44
N ARG A 288 -22.22 -41.37 -15.46
CA ARG A 288 -21.03 -40.68 -15.99
C ARG A 288 -21.39 -39.33 -16.62
N LEU A 289 -22.44 -39.26 -17.43
CA LEU A 289 -22.88 -38.01 -18.07
C LEU A 289 -23.31 -36.98 -17.02
N MET A 290 -24.08 -37.40 -16.02
CA MET A 290 -24.51 -36.52 -14.94
C MET A 290 -23.32 -36.04 -14.09
N SER A 291 -22.38 -36.94 -13.78
CA SER A 291 -21.16 -36.58 -13.04
C SER A 291 -20.30 -35.60 -13.84
N ALA A 292 -20.12 -35.84 -15.14
CA ALA A 292 -19.36 -34.97 -16.03
C ALA A 292 -20.02 -33.59 -16.17
N ASP A 293 -21.35 -33.52 -16.21
CA ASP A 293 -22.07 -32.24 -16.25
C ASP A 293 -21.88 -31.41 -14.96
N ILE A 294 -21.97 -32.06 -13.80
CA ILE A 294 -21.71 -31.42 -12.50
C ILE A 294 -20.25 -30.94 -12.41
N GLU A 295 -19.30 -31.75 -12.88
CA GLU A 295 -17.88 -31.39 -12.88
C GLU A 295 -17.59 -30.21 -13.83
N ARG A 296 -18.21 -30.20 -15.02
CA ARG A 296 -18.19 -29.07 -15.95
C ARG A 296 -18.71 -27.80 -15.30
N GLU A 297 -19.92 -27.81 -14.72
CA GLU A 297 -20.50 -26.64 -14.04
C GLU A 297 -19.57 -26.12 -12.93
N LYS A 298 -18.99 -27.03 -12.14
CA LYS A 298 -18.00 -26.67 -11.11
C LYS A 298 -16.77 -25.99 -11.70
N THR A 299 -16.23 -26.48 -12.83
CA THR A 299 -15.08 -25.86 -13.50
C THR A 299 -15.42 -24.48 -14.06
N LEU A 300 -16.60 -24.30 -14.66
CA LEU A 300 -17.07 -23.02 -15.17
C LEU A 300 -17.29 -22.01 -14.04
N TYR A 301 -17.92 -22.43 -12.94
CA TYR A 301 -18.09 -21.59 -11.76
C TYR A 301 -16.75 -21.16 -11.17
N ALA A 302 -15.78 -22.07 -11.09
CA ALA A 302 -14.43 -21.74 -10.62
C ALA A 302 -13.73 -20.75 -11.55
N ALA A 303 -13.88 -20.89 -12.87
CA ALA A 303 -13.33 -19.97 -13.85
C ALA A 303 -13.98 -18.58 -13.75
N TRP A 304 -15.31 -18.51 -13.71
CA TRP A 304 -16.05 -17.28 -13.50
C TRP A 304 -15.67 -16.59 -12.18
N LYS A 305 -15.63 -17.35 -11.07
CA LYS A 305 -15.24 -16.82 -9.75
C LYS A 305 -13.83 -16.24 -9.77
N ARG A 306 -12.89 -16.88 -10.49
CA ARG A 306 -11.54 -16.35 -10.69
C ARG A 306 -11.58 -15.03 -11.45
N ARG A 307 -12.32 -14.95 -12.57
CA ARG A 307 -12.45 -13.71 -13.34
C ARG A 307 -13.14 -12.59 -12.56
N LYS A 308 -14.13 -12.91 -11.73
CA LYS A 308 -14.74 -11.96 -10.79
C LYS A 308 -13.72 -11.41 -9.78
N GLN A 309 -12.79 -12.25 -9.31
CA GLN A 309 -11.69 -11.79 -8.47
C GLN A 309 -10.66 -10.93 -9.24
N ASP A 310 -10.34 -11.32 -10.47
CA ASP A 310 -9.44 -10.55 -11.34
C ASP A 310 -10.02 -9.16 -11.62
N TRP A 311 -11.32 -9.08 -11.91
CA TRP A 311 -12.06 -7.84 -12.09
C TRP A 311 -11.92 -6.92 -10.87
N SER A 312 -12.18 -7.45 -9.68
CA SER A 312 -12.03 -6.72 -8.42
C SER A 312 -10.60 -6.17 -8.26
N ASN A 313 -9.60 -6.99 -8.53
CA ASN A 313 -8.19 -6.60 -8.45
C ASN A 313 -7.83 -5.52 -9.49
N LEU A 314 -8.34 -5.62 -10.72
CA LEU A 314 -8.09 -4.66 -11.79
C LEU A 314 -8.75 -3.31 -11.51
N LYS A 315 -10.01 -3.30 -11.07
CA LYS A 315 -10.70 -2.08 -10.62
C LYS A 315 -9.97 -1.40 -9.47
N ASN A 316 -9.59 -2.15 -8.43
CA ASN A 316 -8.81 -1.61 -7.31
C ASN A 316 -7.50 -0.98 -7.78
N LYS A 317 -6.76 -1.64 -8.68
CA LYS A 317 -5.54 -1.07 -9.26
C LYS A 317 -5.81 0.20 -10.06
N LYS A 318 -6.92 0.25 -10.82
CA LYS A 318 -7.34 1.44 -11.57
C LYS A 318 -7.57 2.62 -10.62
N PHE A 319 -8.37 2.44 -9.57
CA PHE A 319 -8.62 3.48 -8.57
C PHE A 319 -7.35 3.94 -7.84
N VAL A 320 -6.46 3.02 -7.48
CA VAL A 320 -5.16 3.35 -6.89
C VAL A 320 -4.30 4.17 -7.86
N ASN A 321 -4.31 3.84 -9.15
CA ASN A 321 -3.55 4.58 -10.16
C ASN A 321 -4.14 5.97 -10.40
N GLU A 322 -5.47 6.10 -10.47
CA GLU A 322 -6.16 7.39 -10.55
C GLU A 322 -5.80 8.28 -9.34
N PHE A 323 -5.77 7.71 -8.14
CA PHE A 323 -5.31 8.45 -6.95
C PHE A 323 -3.83 8.85 -7.05
N LYS A 324 -2.96 7.95 -7.55
CA LYS A 324 -1.54 8.27 -7.77
C LYS A 324 -1.33 9.38 -8.80
N GLU A 325 -2.17 9.45 -9.83
CA GLU A 325 -2.17 10.54 -10.80
C GLU A 325 -2.65 11.84 -10.18
N TYR A 326 -3.72 11.79 -9.38
CA TYR A 326 -4.18 12.93 -8.59
C TYR A 326 -3.09 13.47 -7.65
N MET A 327 -2.35 12.61 -6.94
CA MET A 327 -1.23 13.03 -6.07
C MET A 327 -0.05 13.69 -6.81
N LYS A 328 -0.01 13.55 -8.14
CA LYS A 328 0.97 14.20 -9.03
C LYS A 328 0.42 15.45 -9.71
N SER A 329 -0.85 15.78 -9.51
CA SER A 329 -1.47 16.96 -10.10
C SER A 329 -0.82 18.24 -9.54
N ASP A 330 -0.98 19.33 -10.28
CA ASP A 330 -0.52 20.64 -9.84
C ASP A 330 -1.27 21.09 -8.58
N GLU A 331 -2.53 20.70 -8.39
CA GLU A 331 -3.32 21.00 -7.18
C GLU A 331 -2.65 20.51 -5.89
N VAL A 332 -1.97 19.37 -5.94
CA VAL A 332 -1.30 18.75 -4.77
C VAL A 332 0.19 19.09 -4.73
N THR A 333 0.83 19.21 -5.88
CA THR A 333 2.28 19.43 -5.96
C THR A 333 2.67 20.91 -5.89
N LYS A 334 1.84 21.80 -6.43
CA LYS A 334 2.02 23.25 -6.51
C LYS A 334 0.69 23.97 -6.21
N PRO A 335 0.22 23.87 -4.96
CA PRO A 335 -1.05 24.47 -4.57
C PRO A 335 -1.03 26.00 -4.72
N GLU A 336 -1.99 26.54 -5.48
CA GLU A 336 -2.09 27.98 -5.78
C GLU A 336 -2.18 28.85 -4.52
N GLY A 337 -2.82 28.33 -3.45
CA GLY A 337 -2.93 29.01 -2.16
C GLY A 337 -1.57 29.27 -1.51
N VAL A 338 -0.65 28.30 -1.60
CA VAL A 338 0.73 28.44 -1.08
C VAL A 338 1.50 29.48 -1.87
N ASP A 339 1.42 29.45 -3.21
CA ASP A 339 2.10 30.42 -4.07
C ASP A 339 1.60 31.85 -3.80
N ARG A 340 0.29 32.03 -3.61
CA ARG A 340 -0.31 33.32 -3.24
C ARG A 340 0.21 33.82 -1.89
N VAL A 341 0.17 32.97 -0.85
CA VAL A 341 0.65 33.33 0.50
C VAL A 341 2.14 33.68 0.48
N LEU A 342 2.95 32.96 -0.30
CA LEU A 342 4.37 33.25 -0.46
C LEU A 342 4.62 34.61 -1.13
N GLN A 343 3.87 34.93 -2.20
CA GLN A 343 3.97 36.23 -2.86
C GLN A 343 3.58 37.38 -1.94
N GLU A 344 2.49 37.22 -1.17
CA GLU A 344 2.08 38.21 -0.17
C GLU A 344 3.14 38.39 0.92
N MET A 345 3.74 37.30 1.39
CA MET A 345 4.82 37.33 2.38
C MET A 345 6.03 38.12 1.86
N ILE A 346 6.48 37.83 0.63
CA ILE A 346 7.62 38.52 0.02
C ILE A 346 7.33 40.01 -0.11
N ALA A 347 6.14 40.38 -0.60
CA ALA A 347 5.75 41.78 -0.75
C ALA A 347 5.76 42.53 0.61
N ALA A 348 5.20 41.92 1.65
CA ALA A 348 5.18 42.50 3.00
C ALA A 348 6.59 42.62 3.61
N GLN A 349 7.44 41.61 3.40
CA GLN A 349 8.84 41.65 3.82
C GLN A 349 9.62 42.76 3.10
N CYS A 350 9.44 42.91 1.79
CA CYS A 350 10.08 43.97 1.01
C CYS A 350 9.73 45.36 1.54
N GLU A 351 8.44 45.64 1.81
CA GLU A 351 8.01 46.94 2.33
C GLU A 351 8.66 47.27 3.68
N LEU A 352 8.72 46.31 4.61
CA LEU A 352 9.36 46.54 5.91
C LEU A 352 10.89 46.62 5.80
N ASN A 353 11.50 45.86 4.89
CA ASN A 353 12.94 45.93 4.65
C ASN A 353 13.36 47.26 4.04
N GLU A 354 12.57 47.81 3.12
CA GLU A 354 12.82 49.15 2.56
C GLU A 354 12.78 50.22 3.66
N LYS A 355 11.75 50.20 4.53
CA LYS A 355 11.68 51.09 5.70
C LYS A 355 12.90 50.92 6.62
N ARG A 356 13.33 49.69 6.86
CA ARG A 356 14.50 49.40 7.70
C ARG A 356 15.79 49.90 7.06
N TYR A 357 15.94 49.73 5.76
CA TYR A 357 17.07 50.22 4.98
C TYR A 357 17.15 51.75 5.04
N GLU A 358 16.03 52.45 4.81
CA GLU A 358 15.95 53.92 4.95
C GLU A 358 16.36 54.39 6.36
N LEU A 359 15.90 53.70 7.41
CA LEU A 359 16.33 53.98 8.78
C LEU A 359 17.84 53.79 8.95
N ILE A 360 18.42 52.72 8.42
CA ILE A 360 19.87 52.50 8.49
C ILE A 360 20.63 53.60 7.75
N MET A 361 20.16 54.01 6.56
CA MET A 361 20.76 55.12 5.80
C MET A 361 20.65 56.46 6.54
N SER A 362 19.55 56.70 7.26
CA SER A 362 19.37 57.93 8.05
C SER A 362 20.43 58.12 9.15
N LEU A 363 21.09 57.04 9.58
CA LEU A 363 22.21 57.10 10.53
C LEU A 363 23.38 57.92 10.00
N ALA A 364 23.63 57.90 8.68
CA ALA A 364 24.72 58.64 8.05
C ALA A 364 24.51 60.17 8.11
N GLU A 365 23.26 60.62 8.22
CA GLU A 365 22.94 62.04 8.33
C GLU A 365 22.97 62.57 9.77
N MET A 366 23.17 61.71 10.78
CA MET A 366 23.34 62.13 12.17
C MET A 366 24.75 62.69 12.43
N LYS A 367 24.99 63.90 11.91
CA LYS A 367 26.22 64.67 12.07
C LYS A 367 26.14 65.62 13.27
N PRO A 368 27.26 65.91 13.96
CA PRO A 368 27.30 66.96 14.98
C PRO A 368 26.76 68.31 14.47
N PRO A 369 26.07 69.12 15.30
CA PRO A 369 25.81 68.91 16.73
C PRO A 369 24.60 68.01 17.04
N MET A 370 23.87 67.55 16.02
CA MET A 370 22.64 66.77 16.19
C MET A 370 22.91 65.30 16.55
N SER A 371 24.16 64.84 16.39
CA SER A 371 24.65 63.50 16.76
C SER A 371 24.76 63.34 18.29
N THR A 372 23.60 63.27 18.94
CA THR A 372 23.50 63.08 20.39
C THR A 372 23.27 61.61 20.72
N LYS A 373 23.71 61.16 21.90
CA LYS A 373 23.40 59.80 22.39
C LYS A 373 21.90 59.51 22.33
N THR A 374 21.06 60.46 22.76
CA THR A 374 19.60 60.30 22.73
C THR A 374 19.04 60.07 21.33
N ALA A 375 19.58 60.75 20.31
CA ALA A 375 19.17 60.54 18.92
C ALA A 375 19.52 59.11 18.45
N VAL A 376 20.73 58.64 18.72
CA VAL A 376 21.16 57.26 18.37
C VAL A 376 20.38 56.19 19.12
N TYR A 377 20.04 56.42 20.40
CA TYR A 377 19.17 55.51 21.16
C TYR A 377 17.76 55.43 20.55
N LYS A 378 17.16 56.57 20.18
CA LYS A 378 15.84 56.60 19.52
C LYS A 378 15.87 55.88 18.17
N TRP A 379 16.90 56.13 17.36
CA TRP A 379 17.11 55.44 16.09
C TRP A 379 17.21 53.92 16.29
N ASN A 380 17.97 53.45 17.27
CA ASN A 380 18.09 52.02 17.53
C ASN A 380 16.76 51.41 18.00
N GLN A 381 15.97 52.12 18.81
CA GLN A 381 14.62 51.69 19.19
C GLN A 381 13.69 51.56 17.99
N THR A 382 13.74 52.49 17.03
CA THR A 382 12.90 52.40 15.82
C THR A 382 13.34 51.26 14.91
N VAL A 383 14.65 51.03 14.74
CA VAL A 383 15.15 49.89 13.95
C VAL A 383 14.76 48.56 14.61
N GLN A 384 14.84 48.46 15.94
CA GLN A 384 14.38 47.29 16.68
C GLN A 384 12.87 47.04 16.54
N SER A 385 12.04 48.09 16.60
CA SER A 385 10.59 47.98 16.37
C SER A 385 10.27 47.40 15.00
N VAL A 386 10.89 47.95 13.94
CA VAL A 386 10.68 47.44 12.57
C VAL A 386 11.19 46.01 12.43
N SER A 387 12.29 45.66 13.10
CA SER A 387 12.83 44.29 13.08
C SER A 387 11.88 43.30 13.77
N GLN A 388 11.24 43.70 14.87
CA GLN A 388 10.20 42.91 15.51
C GLN A 388 8.94 42.78 14.65
N GLU A 389 8.56 43.84 13.92
CA GLU A 389 7.44 43.79 12.97
C GLU A 389 7.71 42.78 11.84
N ILE A 390 8.94 42.70 11.33
CA ILE A 390 9.35 41.69 10.35
C ILE A 390 9.21 40.28 10.93
N GLU A 391 9.69 40.04 12.15
CA GLU A 391 9.53 38.74 12.83
C GLU A 391 8.07 38.34 13.00
N ASN A 392 7.20 39.28 13.40
CA ASN A 392 5.78 39.04 13.57
C ASN A 392 5.09 38.70 12.24
N ILE A 393 5.44 39.40 11.16
CA ILE A 393 4.93 39.11 9.80
C ILE A 393 5.41 37.74 9.34
N ASN A 394 6.68 37.38 9.58
CA ASN A 394 7.22 36.08 9.24
C ASN A 394 6.45 34.96 9.95
N GLN A 395 6.20 35.09 11.25
CA GLN A 395 5.45 34.11 12.02
C GLN A 395 4.00 33.99 11.51
N MET A 396 3.34 35.10 11.24
CA MET A 396 1.98 35.13 10.70
C MET A 396 1.89 34.39 9.35
N TYR A 397 2.81 34.66 8.42
CA TYR A 397 2.81 34.02 7.11
C TYR A 397 3.23 32.56 7.16
N LEU A 398 4.14 32.16 8.06
CA LEU A 398 4.43 30.75 8.32
C LEU A 398 3.16 30.01 8.79
N SER A 399 2.38 30.58 9.71
CA SER A 399 1.11 29.98 10.13
C SER A 399 0.11 29.85 8.97
N LYS A 400 -0.02 30.88 8.11
CA LYS A 400 -0.86 30.79 6.91
C LYS A 400 -0.38 29.70 5.94
N LEU A 401 0.93 29.57 5.74
CA LEU A 401 1.49 28.51 4.89
C LEU A 401 1.18 27.12 5.46
N HIS A 402 1.30 26.94 6.78
CA HIS A 402 0.87 25.70 7.44
C HIS A 402 -0.59 25.39 7.16
N GLU A 403 -1.50 26.37 7.31
CA GLU A 403 -2.93 26.20 7.03
C GLU A 403 -3.21 25.80 5.58
N GLU A 404 -2.55 26.45 4.60
CA GLU A 404 -2.71 26.11 3.17
C GLU A 404 -2.19 24.69 2.86
N TYR A 405 -1.06 24.28 3.43
CA TYR A 405 -0.58 22.89 3.29
C TYR A 405 -1.52 21.87 3.95
N GLU A 406 -2.10 22.20 5.11
CA GLU A 406 -3.07 21.35 5.79
C GLU A 406 -4.35 21.18 4.96
N GLN A 407 -4.84 22.26 4.34
CA GLN A 407 -6.00 22.21 3.43
C GLN A 407 -5.75 21.26 2.25
N VAL A 408 -4.55 21.26 1.67
CA VAL A 408 -4.19 20.32 0.59
C VAL A 408 -4.19 18.88 1.10
N CYS A 409 -3.65 18.62 2.29
CA CYS A 409 -3.66 17.29 2.91
C CYS A 409 -5.10 16.81 3.17
N HIS A 410 -5.98 17.68 3.70
CA HIS A 410 -7.40 17.38 3.89
C HIS A 410 -8.09 17.06 2.56
N GLY A 411 -7.85 17.86 1.51
CA GLY A 411 -8.37 17.57 0.17
C GLY A 411 -7.93 16.19 -0.37
N CYS A 412 -6.69 15.79 -0.09
CA CYS A 412 -6.19 14.46 -0.44
C CYS A 412 -6.92 13.35 0.33
N ILE A 413 -7.16 13.54 1.63
CA ILE A 413 -7.91 12.60 2.48
C ILE A 413 -9.37 12.50 2.01
N ASP A 414 -10.01 13.60 1.67
CA ASP A 414 -11.38 13.63 1.15
C ASP A 414 -11.48 12.89 -0.18
N LYS A 415 -10.52 13.11 -1.10
CA LYS A 415 -10.46 12.37 -2.37
C LYS A 415 -10.27 10.87 -2.14
N MET A 416 -9.41 10.48 -1.20
CA MET A 416 -9.19 9.08 -0.80
C MET A 416 -10.48 8.46 -0.24
N ASN A 417 -11.20 9.17 0.63
CA ASN A 417 -12.47 8.71 1.19
C ASN A 417 -13.56 8.60 0.11
N SER A 418 -13.63 9.53 -0.83
CA SER A 418 -14.55 9.47 -1.97
C SER A 418 -14.29 8.23 -2.84
N ILE A 419 -13.01 7.88 -3.08
CA ILE A 419 -12.65 6.66 -3.80
C ILE A 419 -13.05 5.43 -2.98
N LYS A 420 -12.79 5.41 -1.66
CA LYS A 420 -13.21 4.33 -0.76
C LYS A 420 -14.71 4.05 -0.87
N GLU A 421 -15.52 5.09 -0.78
CA GLU A 421 -16.98 4.99 -0.88
C GLU A 421 -17.40 4.46 -2.25
N THR A 422 -16.81 4.96 -3.32
CA THR A 422 -17.10 4.52 -4.70
C THR A 422 -16.79 3.03 -4.88
N VAL A 423 -15.62 2.58 -4.42
CA VAL A 423 -15.18 1.17 -4.50
C VAL A 423 -16.13 0.24 -3.73
N ILE A 424 -16.64 0.68 -2.57
CA ILE A 424 -17.59 -0.09 -1.75
C ILE A 424 -18.97 -0.12 -2.41
N ILE A 425 -19.46 1.01 -2.93
CA ILE A 425 -20.76 1.11 -3.60
C ILE A 425 -20.79 0.26 -4.88
N GLU A 426 -19.72 0.28 -5.68
CA GLU A 426 -19.57 -0.54 -6.88
C GLU A 426 -19.40 -2.04 -6.57
N GLY A 427 -19.25 -2.42 -5.29
CA GLY A 427 -19.09 -3.81 -4.85
C GLY A 427 -17.76 -4.43 -5.25
N VAL A 428 -16.76 -3.60 -5.58
CA VAL A 428 -15.43 -4.05 -6.02
C VAL A 428 -14.71 -4.79 -4.89
N CYS A 429 -14.81 -4.30 -3.66
CA CYS A 429 -14.29 -5.02 -2.49
C CYS A 429 -15.10 -4.76 -1.22
N THR A 430 -14.86 -5.59 -0.21
CA THR A 430 -15.46 -5.39 1.12
C THR A 430 -14.87 -4.17 1.82
N SER A 431 -15.59 -3.60 2.79
CA SER A 431 -15.11 -2.44 3.58
C SER A 431 -13.74 -2.68 4.22
N SER A 432 -13.47 -3.90 4.70
CA SER A 432 -12.17 -4.28 5.29
C SER A 432 -11.05 -4.29 4.24
N GLN A 433 -11.29 -4.88 3.07
CA GLN A 433 -10.31 -4.89 1.98
C GLN A 433 -10.04 -3.49 1.41
N ALA A 434 -11.08 -2.64 1.34
CA ALA A 434 -10.92 -1.25 0.94
C ALA A 434 -9.99 -0.50 1.90
N GLN A 435 -10.14 -0.74 3.22
CA GLN A 435 -9.26 -0.17 4.22
C GLN A 435 -7.81 -0.66 4.06
N ASP A 436 -7.60 -1.95 3.83
CA ASP A 436 -6.26 -2.50 3.60
C ASP A 436 -5.56 -1.88 2.38
N VAL A 437 -6.29 -1.63 1.30
CA VAL A 437 -5.75 -0.96 0.09
C VAL A 437 -5.38 0.48 0.40
N ILE A 438 -6.23 1.19 1.15
CA ILE A 438 -5.96 2.57 1.57
C ILE A 438 -4.70 2.65 2.41
N ASP A 439 -4.61 1.82 3.45
CA ASP A 439 -3.49 1.83 4.41
C ASP A 439 -2.16 1.50 3.74
N LYS A 440 -2.16 0.63 2.72
CA LYS A 440 -0.94 0.18 2.02
C LYS A 440 -0.55 1.06 0.83
N ASP A 441 -1.51 1.51 0.04
CA ASP A 441 -1.23 2.11 -1.28
C ASP A 441 -1.51 3.62 -1.36
N MET A 442 -2.49 4.14 -0.60
CA MET A 442 -2.92 5.54 -0.69
C MET A 442 -2.39 6.40 0.46
N LEU A 443 -2.54 5.93 1.70
CA LEU A 443 -2.15 6.68 2.89
C LEU A 443 -0.64 7.02 2.94
N PRO A 444 0.29 6.13 2.53
CA PRO A 444 1.71 6.49 2.48
C PRO A 444 2.02 7.64 1.52
N LEU A 445 1.26 7.81 0.43
CA LEU A 445 1.46 8.91 -0.51
C LEU A 445 1.09 10.26 0.11
N ILE A 446 0.02 10.29 0.91
CA ILE A 446 -0.38 11.47 1.69
C ILE A 446 0.68 11.76 2.75
N GLY A 447 1.14 10.73 3.46
CA GLY A 447 2.20 10.87 4.47
C GLY A 447 3.52 11.40 3.90
N ASP A 448 3.96 10.89 2.75
CA ASP A 448 5.15 11.39 2.05
C ASP A 448 4.99 12.85 1.61
N ARG A 449 3.78 13.23 1.17
CA ARG A 449 3.46 14.61 0.79
C ARG A 449 3.48 15.55 2.00
N GLN A 450 2.81 15.17 3.07
CA GLN A 450 2.79 15.92 4.33
C GLN A 450 4.21 16.13 4.86
N LYS A 451 5.02 15.06 4.91
CA LYS A 451 6.41 15.16 5.32
C LYS A 451 7.21 16.13 4.45
N SER A 452 6.99 16.12 3.13
CA SER A 452 7.66 17.08 2.25
C SER A 452 7.26 18.53 2.53
N PHE A 453 6.02 18.79 2.96
CA PHE A 453 5.57 20.13 3.34
C PHE A 453 6.19 20.56 4.68
N GLU A 454 6.18 19.68 5.68
CA GLU A 454 6.83 19.90 6.98
C GLU A 454 8.33 20.20 6.81
N GLU A 455 9.05 19.40 6.00
CA GLU A 455 10.46 19.65 5.69
C GLU A 455 10.70 21.04 5.07
N ASN A 456 9.82 21.48 4.16
CA ASN A 456 9.96 22.78 3.52
C ASN A 456 9.71 23.93 4.50
N LEU A 457 8.71 23.79 5.38
CA LEU A 457 8.40 24.79 6.42
C LEU A 457 9.52 24.88 7.46
N GLU A 458 10.07 23.73 7.88
CA GLU A 458 11.21 23.68 8.81
C GLU A 458 12.46 24.36 8.21
N ILE A 459 12.75 24.14 6.92
CA ILE A 459 13.86 24.84 6.24
C ILE A 459 13.63 26.35 6.24
N MET A 460 12.41 26.79 5.95
CA MET A 460 12.05 28.20 5.89
C MET A 460 12.13 28.86 7.28
N GLU A 461 11.57 28.23 8.31
CA GLU A 461 11.63 28.70 9.69
C GLU A 461 13.07 28.86 10.17
N ASN A 462 13.91 27.82 9.98
CA ASN A 462 15.33 27.88 10.34
C ASN A 462 16.09 28.99 9.61
N ALA A 463 15.80 29.22 8.32
CA ALA A 463 16.42 30.29 7.56
C ALA A 463 16.01 31.68 8.09
N LEU A 464 14.72 31.87 8.41
CA LEU A 464 14.20 33.12 8.97
C LEU A 464 14.76 33.40 10.37
N GLU A 465 14.86 32.39 11.24
CA GLU A 465 15.46 32.52 12.58
C GLU A 465 16.95 32.89 12.48
N THR A 466 17.70 32.17 11.64
CA THR A 466 19.14 32.44 11.44
C THR A 466 19.37 33.86 10.93
N HIS A 467 18.55 34.32 9.99
CA HIS A 467 18.60 35.67 9.47
C HIS A 467 18.25 36.72 10.54
N GLY A 468 17.21 36.50 11.34
CA GLY A 468 16.83 37.39 12.45
C GLY A 468 17.93 37.54 13.50
N LEU A 469 18.59 36.44 13.89
CA LEU A 469 19.72 36.44 14.82
C LEU A 469 20.94 37.21 14.29
N THR A 470 21.27 36.98 13.01
CA THR A 470 22.38 37.68 12.34
C THR A 470 22.11 39.17 12.30
N MET A 471 20.93 39.57 11.85
CA MET A 471 20.52 40.96 11.76
C MET A 471 20.53 41.68 13.11
N THR A 472 20.02 41.03 14.17
CA THR A 472 20.06 41.57 15.53
C THR A 472 21.49 41.81 16.01
N THR A 473 22.41 40.91 15.67
CA THR A 473 23.84 41.02 16.01
C THR A 473 24.50 42.19 15.28
N ASP A 474 24.20 42.36 14.00
CA ASP A 474 24.76 43.41 13.16
C ASP A 474 24.25 44.80 13.56
N VAL A 475 22.94 44.95 13.76
CA VAL A 475 22.32 46.20 14.25
C VAL A 475 22.89 46.57 15.62
N LYS A 476 23.08 45.60 16.52
CA LYS A 476 23.68 45.85 17.84
C LYS A 476 25.13 46.34 17.73
N SER A 477 25.89 45.83 16.76
CA SER A 477 27.26 46.25 16.50
C SER A 477 27.30 47.66 15.92
N LEU A 478 26.42 47.96 14.96
CA LEU A 478 26.23 49.29 14.38
C LEU A 478 25.81 50.32 15.43
N PHE A 479 24.89 49.95 16.32
CA PHE A 479 24.46 50.81 17.43
C PHE A 479 25.61 51.17 18.37
N LYS A 480 26.45 50.18 18.77
CA LYS A 480 27.64 50.44 19.58
C LYS A 480 28.62 51.38 18.89
N PHE A 481 28.81 51.19 17.58
CA PHE A 481 29.66 52.05 16.78
C PHE A 481 29.13 53.50 16.75
N ALA A 482 27.85 53.70 16.43
CA ALA A 482 27.22 55.02 16.42
C ALA A 482 27.25 55.68 17.80
N GLN A 483 27.01 54.92 18.87
CA GLN A 483 27.13 55.41 20.25
C GLN A 483 28.56 55.88 20.55
N GLY A 484 29.58 55.15 20.10
CA GLY A 484 30.97 55.56 20.19
C GLY A 484 31.22 56.90 19.50
N ALA A 485 30.71 57.09 18.29
CA ALA A 485 30.85 58.34 17.54
C ALA A 485 30.21 59.53 18.26
N THR A 486 28.99 59.38 18.78
CA THR A 486 28.32 60.44 19.58
C THR A 486 29.10 60.77 20.85
N HIS A 487 29.76 59.79 21.46
CA HIS A 487 30.53 60.02 22.68
C HIS A 487 31.75 60.92 22.44
N VAL A 488 32.41 60.81 21.28
CA VAL A 488 33.53 61.69 20.93
C VAL A 488 33.06 63.15 20.85
N TRP A 489 31.87 63.40 20.28
CA TRP A 489 31.26 64.73 20.26
C TRP A 489 30.90 65.23 21.66
N ASP A 490 30.26 64.40 22.50
CA ASP A 490 29.93 64.79 23.89
C ASP A 490 31.19 65.21 24.69
N ILE A 491 32.32 64.50 24.50
CA ILE A 491 33.58 64.84 25.16
C ILE A 491 34.06 66.23 24.72
N HIS A 492 33.99 66.53 23.43
CA HIS A 492 34.35 67.84 22.90
C HIS A 492 33.46 68.96 23.44
N GLU A 493 32.15 68.75 23.52
CA GLU A 493 31.21 69.72 24.11
C GLU A 493 31.56 70.02 25.58
N ILE A 494 31.90 68.98 26.36
CA ILE A 494 32.37 69.13 27.74
C ILE A 494 33.72 69.87 27.79
N GLY A 495 34.62 69.57 26.85
CA GLY A 495 35.93 70.22 26.70
C GLY A 495 35.79 71.72 26.44
N LEU A 496 34.93 72.12 25.50
CA LEU A 496 34.63 73.53 25.23
C LEU A 496 34.05 74.24 26.47
N ALA A 497 33.09 73.62 27.15
CA ALA A 497 32.53 74.19 28.38
C ALA A 497 33.59 74.32 29.49
N LYS A 498 34.59 73.44 29.53
CA LYS A 498 35.73 73.54 30.45
C LYS A 498 36.66 74.71 30.08
N GLN A 499 36.93 74.94 28.80
CA GLN A 499 37.72 76.10 28.36
C GLN A 499 37.01 77.42 28.68
N GLU A 500 35.68 77.48 28.48
CA GLU A 500 34.87 78.65 28.84
C GLU A 500 34.90 78.93 30.35
N ARG A 501 34.73 77.89 31.19
CA ARG A 501 34.88 78.05 32.66
C ARG A 501 36.28 78.50 33.05
N ALA A 502 37.32 77.94 32.43
CA ALA A 502 38.70 78.33 32.73
C ALA A 502 38.99 79.81 32.36
N LEU A 503 38.38 80.32 31.28
CA LEU A 503 38.42 81.74 30.94
C LEU A 503 37.71 82.57 32.02
N GLN A 504 36.48 82.18 32.38
CA GLN A 504 35.69 82.88 33.40
C GLN A 504 36.44 82.98 34.72
N GLU A 505 37.06 81.89 35.18
CA GLU A 505 37.89 81.89 36.39
C GLU A 505 39.08 82.86 36.30
N LYS A 506 39.75 82.96 35.13
CA LYS A 506 40.86 83.91 34.93
C LYS A 506 40.37 85.36 34.99
N LEU A 507 39.23 85.67 34.35
CA LEU A 507 38.62 87.00 34.37
C LEU A 507 38.19 87.38 35.79
N GLU A 508 37.58 86.46 36.53
CA GLU A 508 37.14 86.67 37.92
C GLU A 508 38.32 86.88 38.87
N ARG A 509 39.39 86.08 38.74
CA ARG A 509 40.63 86.29 39.51
C ARG A 509 41.25 87.65 39.24
N CYS A 510 41.31 88.06 37.97
CA CYS A 510 41.83 89.37 37.60
C CYS A 510 40.97 90.52 38.17
N ARG A 511 39.63 90.34 38.17
CA ARG A 511 38.69 91.30 38.79
C ARG A 511 38.92 91.38 40.30
N HIS A 512 39.03 90.24 40.97
CA HIS A 512 39.23 90.20 42.42
C HIS A 512 40.57 90.84 42.86
N ASP A 513 41.65 90.59 42.11
CA ASP A 513 42.96 91.22 42.37
C ASP A 513 42.93 92.75 42.18
N HIS A 514 42.21 93.24 41.17
CA HIS A 514 42.01 94.67 40.98
C HIS A 514 41.15 95.27 42.10
N ASP A 515 39.99 94.68 42.41
CA ASP A 515 39.07 95.19 43.43
C ASP A 515 39.74 95.29 44.80
N TYR A 516 40.54 94.28 45.17
CA TYR A 516 41.32 94.29 46.42
C TYR A 516 42.32 95.46 46.46
N LYS A 517 43.07 95.68 45.38
CA LYS A 517 44.03 96.79 45.28
C LYS A 517 43.34 98.15 45.21
N ASN A 518 42.22 98.23 44.51
CA ASN A 518 41.42 99.45 44.39
C ASN A 518 40.84 99.85 45.74
N GLN A 519 40.32 98.89 46.51
CA GLN A 519 39.80 99.13 47.86
C GLN A 519 40.89 99.66 48.81
N ASP A 520 42.12 99.14 48.74
CA ASP A 520 43.26 99.66 49.53
C ASP A 520 43.62 101.10 49.13
N THR A 521 43.63 101.40 47.82
CA THR A 521 43.88 102.76 47.33
C THR A 521 42.74 103.74 47.66
N GLU A 522 41.49 103.29 47.63
CA GLU A 522 40.32 104.08 48.04
C GLU A 522 40.37 104.37 49.54
N ALA A 523 40.70 103.39 50.38
CA ALA A 523 40.89 103.61 51.81
C ALA A 523 42.03 104.60 52.10
N MET A 524 43.12 104.56 51.33
CA MET A 524 44.20 105.55 51.44
C MET A 524 43.75 106.95 50.99
N LEU A 525 42.94 107.04 49.93
CA LEU A 525 42.33 108.29 49.47
C LEU A 525 41.39 108.87 50.54
N ASP A 526 40.53 108.04 51.15
CA ASP A 526 39.63 108.46 52.24
C ASP A 526 40.42 109.04 53.42
N ASN A 527 41.51 108.39 53.83
CA ASN A 527 42.42 108.92 54.86
C ASN A 527 43.01 110.29 54.48
N ILE A 528 43.40 110.49 53.21
CA ILE A 528 43.91 111.78 52.72
C ILE A 528 42.80 112.84 52.68
N MET A 529 41.59 112.46 52.28
CA MET A 529 40.41 113.33 52.26
C MET A 529 40.03 113.79 53.67
N ASP A 530 40.04 112.90 54.65
CA ASP A 530 39.78 113.25 56.05
C ASP A 530 40.88 114.13 56.64
N LYS A 531 42.15 113.87 56.29
CA LYS A 531 43.25 114.77 56.66
C LYS A 531 43.07 116.16 56.07
N MET A 532 42.65 116.26 54.81
CA MET A 532 42.38 117.53 54.12
C MET A 532 41.24 118.31 54.81
N ARG A 533 40.20 117.63 55.31
CA ARG A 533 39.12 118.25 56.09
C ARG A 533 39.57 118.82 57.44
N GLN A 534 40.61 118.25 58.04
CA GLN A 534 41.13 118.61 59.38
C GLN A 534 42.32 119.59 59.33
N GLU A 535 42.77 119.97 58.13
CA GLU A 535 43.99 120.74 57.94
C GLU A 535 43.80 122.22 58.30
N SER A 536 44.73 122.78 59.07
CA SER A 536 44.60 124.13 59.67
C SER A 536 45.42 125.22 58.95
N THR A 537 46.20 124.84 57.93
CA THR A 537 47.05 125.77 57.16
C THR A 537 46.80 125.63 55.65
N GLU A 538 46.82 126.75 54.93
CA GLU A 538 46.64 126.77 53.47
C GLU A 538 47.70 125.92 52.75
N GLN A 539 48.95 125.96 53.22
CA GLN A 539 50.05 125.17 52.67
C GLN A 539 49.88 123.67 52.92
N GLY A 540 49.40 123.27 54.10
CA GLY A 540 49.05 121.88 54.40
C GLY A 540 47.88 121.39 53.54
N LEU A 541 46.86 122.24 53.34
CA LEU A 541 45.68 121.92 52.54
C LEU A 541 46.04 121.70 51.07
N ALA A 542 46.87 122.59 50.50
CA ALA A 542 47.39 122.44 49.14
C ALA A 542 48.20 121.15 48.96
N SER A 543 49.01 120.77 49.96
CA SER A 543 49.80 119.52 49.90
C SER A 543 48.93 118.26 49.97
N SER A 544 47.85 118.28 50.77
CA SER A 544 46.90 117.17 50.87
C SER A 544 46.03 117.05 49.61
N LEU A 545 45.67 118.18 48.99
CA LEU A 545 44.97 118.21 47.69
C LEU A 545 45.82 117.59 46.57
N VAL A 546 47.11 117.92 46.49
CA VAL A 546 48.03 117.31 45.51
C VAL A 546 48.07 115.78 45.70
N LYS A 547 48.19 115.31 46.95
CA LYS A 547 48.17 113.86 47.25
C LYS A 547 46.84 113.19 46.90
N ALA A 548 45.71 113.85 47.10
CA ALA A 548 44.40 113.33 46.72
C ALA A 548 44.28 113.20 45.18
N LEU A 549 44.76 114.20 44.43
CA LEU A 549 44.81 114.14 42.96
C LEU A 549 45.77 113.05 42.46
N GLU A 550 46.92 112.87 43.11
CA GLU A 550 47.84 111.75 42.82
C GLU A 550 47.20 110.39 43.08
N MET A 551 46.39 110.23 44.14
CA MET A 551 45.67 108.99 44.40
C MET A 551 44.54 108.74 43.39
N LEU A 552 43.79 109.77 43.00
CA LEU A 552 42.77 109.65 41.94
C LEU A 552 43.41 109.27 40.59
N GLU A 553 44.57 109.83 40.28
CA GLU A 553 45.34 109.46 39.10
C GLU A 553 45.83 108.02 39.17
N ARG A 554 46.27 107.56 40.34
CA ARG A 554 46.64 106.15 40.58
C ARG A 554 45.46 105.20 40.39
N ILE A 555 44.26 105.56 40.84
CA ILE A 555 43.03 104.80 40.61
C ILE A 555 42.70 104.75 39.11
N ARG A 556 42.77 105.88 38.40
CA ARG A 556 42.56 105.91 36.94
C ARG A 556 43.51 104.94 36.22
N LEU A 557 44.80 105.03 36.52
CA LEU A 557 45.83 104.15 35.93
C LEU A 557 45.60 102.68 36.30
N SER A 558 45.12 102.36 37.51
CA SER A 558 44.81 100.98 37.89
C SER A 558 43.66 100.39 37.08
N TYR A 559 42.62 101.18 36.79
CA TYR A 559 41.52 100.79 35.91
C TYR A 559 41.98 100.59 34.45
N GLU A 560 42.87 101.45 33.93
CA GLU A 560 43.45 101.29 32.59
C GLU A 560 44.27 99.99 32.49
N VAL A 561 45.13 99.73 33.47
CA VAL A 561 45.92 98.48 33.55
C VAL A 561 45.02 97.27 33.71
N PHE A 562 43.96 97.36 34.51
CA PHE A 562 42.98 96.29 34.67
C PHE A 562 42.25 95.99 33.35
N HIS A 563 41.79 97.01 32.63
CA HIS A 563 41.15 96.84 31.34
C HIS A 563 42.08 96.19 30.31
N GLN A 564 43.36 96.60 30.27
CA GLN A 564 44.37 95.97 29.42
C GLN A 564 44.53 94.48 29.76
N LYS A 565 44.67 94.13 31.04
CA LYS A 565 44.79 92.73 31.49
C LYS A 565 43.56 91.89 31.18
N GLN A 566 42.36 92.39 31.42
CA GLN A 566 41.10 91.71 31.06
C GLN A 566 41.03 91.46 29.55
N THR A 567 41.40 92.46 28.75
CA THR A 567 41.42 92.36 27.29
C THR A 567 42.43 91.31 26.82
N GLU A 568 43.61 91.24 27.43
CA GLU A 568 44.61 90.20 27.15
C GLU A 568 44.10 88.80 27.48
N ILE A 569 43.42 88.61 28.62
CA ILE A 569 42.83 87.32 29.00
C ILE A 569 41.77 86.89 27.99
N VAL A 570 40.87 87.79 27.57
CA VAL A 570 39.84 87.49 26.56
C VAL A 570 40.47 87.14 25.20
N LYS A 571 41.56 87.82 24.82
CA LYS A 571 42.30 87.53 23.57
C LYS A 571 42.89 86.11 23.54
N MET A 572 43.06 85.44 24.68
CA MET A 572 43.50 84.04 24.73
C MET A 572 42.39 83.03 24.41
N TYR A 573 41.11 83.43 24.47
CA TYR A 573 39.99 82.48 24.29
C TYR A 573 39.99 81.77 22.93
N PRO A 574 40.24 82.45 21.79
CA PRO A 574 40.33 81.77 20.50
C PRO A 574 41.40 80.68 20.46
N GLU A 575 42.55 80.87 21.12
CA GLU A 575 43.61 79.85 21.20
C GLU A 575 43.20 78.67 22.08
N MET A 576 42.50 78.92 23.18
CA MET A 576 41.95 77.88 24.05
C MET A 576 40.92 77.01 23.32
N VAL A 577 40.04 77.64 22.54
CA VAL A 577 39.06 76.92 21.69
C VAL A 577 39.78 76.15 20.58
N LYS A 578 40.79 76.74 19.93
CA LYS A 578 41.57 76.07 18.89
C LYS A 578 42.26 74.80 19.42
N SER A 579 42.88 74.86 20.60
CA SER A 579 43.50 73.69 21.23
C SER A 579 42.49 72.57 21.51
N GLU A 580 41.25 72.90 21.88
CA GLU A 580 40.19 71.90 22.08
C GLU A 580 39.69 71.32 20.75
N LEU A 581 39.62 72.13 19.69
CA LEU A 581 39.29 71.67 18.35
C LEU A 581 40.36 70.70 17.80
N ASP A 582 41.64 70.98 18.04
CA ASP A 582 42.75 70.09 17.65
C ASP A 582 42.67 68.75 18.42
N SER A 583 42.34 68.78 19.71
CA SER A 583 42.10 67.59 20.54
C SER A 583 40.88 66.76 20.07
N TYR A 584 39.79 67.43 19.70
CA TYR A 584 38.62 66.78 19.11
C TYR A 584 38.97 66.11 17.78
N ASP A 585 39.71 66.80 16.92
CA ASP A 585 40.14 66.26 15.63
C ASP A 585 41.00 65.00 15.77
N GLU A 586 41.98 65.01 16.68
CA GLU A 586 42.80 63.83 16.99
C GLU A 586 41.91 62.67 17.50
N SER A 587 40.93 62.98 18.35
CA SER A 587 40.01 62.00 18.91
C SER A 587 39.09 61.38 17.83
N VAL A 588 38.62 62.19 16.88
CA VAL A 588 37.83 61.72 15.72
C VAL A 588 38.69 60.83 14.82
N CYS A 589 39.89 61.29 14.47
CA CYS A 589 40.85 60.53 13.67
C CYS A 589 41.15 59.16 14.30
N LYS A 590 41.41 59.15 15.61
CA LYS A 590 41.64 57.92 16.38
C LYS A 590 40.41 57.02 16.42
N PHE A 591 39.21 57.56 16.58
CA PHE A 591 37.98 56.76 16.64
C PHE A 591 37.69 56.06 15.31
N PHE A 592 37.84 56.77 14.19
CA PHE A 592 37.62 56.22 12.85
C PHE A 592 38.86 55.51 12.27
N MET A 593 39.98 55.48 12.99
CA MET A 593 41.26 54.92 12.55
C MET A 593 41.75 55.54 11.23
N VAL A 594 41.57 56.84 11.08
CA VAL A 594 41.97 57.64 9.91
C VAL A 594 42.96 58.72 10.32
N ASN A 595 43.78 59.17 9.38
CA ASN A 595 44.62 60.36 9.55
C ASN A 595 44.02 61.53 8.78
N ARG A 596 44.10 62.74 9.34
CA ARG A 596 43.70 63.95 8.64
C ARG A 596 44.70 64.25 7.53
N LYS A 597 44.19 64.50 6.33
CA LYS A 597 45.00 65.12 5.27
C LYS A 597 44.96 66.62 5.51
N HIS A 598 46.08 67.22 5.90
CA HIS A 598 46.14 68.67 6.02
C HIS A 598 46.13 69.27 4.60
N PRO A 599 45.45 70.40 4.35
CA PRO A 599 45.50 71.05 3.04
C PRO A 599 46.93 71.37 2.57
N ASP A 600 47.87 71.51 3.50
CA ASP A 600 49.30 71.74 3.21
C ASP A 600 50.04 70.47 2.73
N ASP A 601 49.53 69.26 3.00
CA ASP A 601 50.14 67.99 2.57
C ASP A 601 49.90 67.70 1.07
N MET A 602 49.06 68.49 0.40
CA MET A 602 48.81 68.37 -1.04
C MET A 602 49.97 68.92 -1.90
N VAL A 603 50.93 69.63 -1.31
CA VAL A 603 52.03 70.27 -2.07
C VAL A 603 53.20 69.30 -2.32
N ASP A 604 53.41 68.30 -1.46
CA ASP A 604 54.62 67.44 -1.54
C ASP A 604 54.41 66.09 -2.25
N SER A 605 53.19 65.73 -2.67
CA SER A 605 52.91 64.43 -3.32
C SER A 605 52.89 64.47 -4.86
N ALA A 606 53.24 65.60 -5.49
CA ALA A 606 53.20 65.75 -6.95
C ALA A 606 54.56 65.59 -7.67
N GLU A 607 55.69 65.41 -6.96
CA GLU A 607 57.02 65.33 -7.58
C GLU A 607 57.82 64.03 -7.34
N SER A 608 57.21 62.97 -6.81
CA SER A 608 57.89 61.68 -6.62
C SER A 608 57.25 60.52 -7.40
N ASP A 609 56.98 60.74 -8.68
CA ASP A 609 56.70 59.64 -9.62
C ASP A 609 57.78 59.66 -10.71
N GLY A 610 58.89 58.97 -10.44
CA GLY A 610 60.03 58.99 -11.35
C GLY A 610 61.29 58.27 -10.88
N ARG A 611 61.30 56.94 -11.10
CA ARG A 611 62.45 56.06 -11.37
C ARG A 611 63.00 55.16 -10.24
N ASP A 612 62.78 53.88 -10.54
CA ASP A 612 63.74 52.78 -10.58
C ASP A 612 64.05 51.93 -9.33
N SER A 613 63.41 50.75 -9.35
CA SER A 613 64.09 49.46 -9.56
C SER A 613 64.76 48.71 -8.40
N ARG A 614 64.19 47.51 -8.20
CA ARG A 614 64.81 46.17 -7.97
C ARG A 614 64.75 45.54 -6.57
N SER A 615 64.25 44.30 -6.64
CA SER A 615 64.64 43.09 -5.89
C SER A 615 64.22 43.05 -4.41
N SER A 616 63.70 41.97 -3.82
CA SER A 616 63.68 40.53 -4.16
C SER A 616 62.92 39.75 -3.07
N VAL A 617 62.31 38.60 -3.45
CA VAL A 617 62.14 37.35 -2.64
C VAL A 617 61.07 37.43 -1.51
N SER A 618 60.13 36.51 -1.29
CA SER A 618 59.82 35.16 -1.79
C SER A 618 58.41 34.73 -1.33
N SER A 619 57.69 33.97 -2.17
CA SER A 619 56.60 33.06 -1.77
C SER A 619 57.14 31.86 -0.94
N PRO A 620 56.27 31.10 -0.26
CA PRO A 620 55.67 29.91 -0.87
C PRO A 620 54.14 29.85 -0.68
N ASP A 621 53.32 29.59 -1.71
CA ASP A 621 52.91 28.25 -2.20
C ASP A 621 52.26 27.38 -1.10
N GLU A 622 51.13 26.68 -1.24
CA GLU A 622 50.16 26.43 -2.31
C GLU A 622 49.17 25.39 -1.71
N LYS A 623 47.87 25.42 -2.05
CA LYS A 623 47.06 24.26 -2.52
C LYS A 623 45.56 24.42 -2.35
N GLU A 624 44.93 24.90 -3.42
CA GLU A 624 43.61 24.44 -3.84
C GLU A 624 43.63 22.94 -4.17
N ARG A 625 42.54 22.23 -3.84
CA ARG A 625 42.18 20.97 -4.48
C ARG A 625 40.74 21.06 -5.00
N LYS A 626 40.62 21.21 -6.32
CA LYS A 626 39.39 20.90 -7.08
C LYS A 626 39.14 19.39 -7.09
N ARG A 627 37.89 18.98 -6.88
CA ARG A 627 37.32 17.72 -7.39
C ARG A 627 35.85 17.93 -7.75
N THR A 628 35.50 17.54 -8.96
CA THR A 628 34.15 17.20 -9.46
C THR A 628 34.31 15.92 -10.31
N PRO A 629 33.25 15.26 -10.80
CA PRO A 629 31.88 15.10 -10.30
C PRO A 629 31.39 13.62 -10.35
N THR A 630 30.30 13.24 -9.66
CA THR A 630 29.38 12.20 -10.20
C THR A 630 27.94 12.26 -9.64
N LYS A 631 27.01 12.53 -10.57
CA LYS A 631 25.66 11.98 -10.80
C LYS A 631 24.51 12.02 -9.77
N GLN A 632 23.50 12.82 -10.17
CA GLN A 632 22.11 12.43 -10.47
C GLN A 632 21.26 11.82 -9.34
N LYS A 633 20.59 12.70 -8.58
CA LYS A 633 19.16 12.60 -8.22
C LYS A 633 18.79 13.81 -7.36
N ARG A 634 18.44 14.93 -7.99
CA ARG A 634 17.79 16.12 -7.39
C ARG A 634 17.72 17.16 -8.51
N GLN A 635 16.63 17.16 -9.26
CA GLN A 635 16.40 18.20 -10.26
C GLN A 635 15.00 18.81 -10.16
N SER A 636 14.21 18.43 -9.15
CA SER A 636 12.89 19.03 -8.89
C SER A 636 12.77 19.71 -7.52
N LYS A 637 13.75 19.53 -6.61
CA LYS A 637 13.78 20.17 -5.28
C LYS A 637 14.60 21.48 -5.27
N GLU A 638 15.37 21.74 -6.33
CA GLU A 638 16.27 22.90 -6.40
C GLU A 638 15.62 24.13 -7.02
N GLU A 639 14.56 24.02 -7.83
CA GLU A 639 13.96 25.20 -8.48
C GLU A 639 13.14 26.05 -7.49
N SER A 640 12.40 25.45 -6.56
CA SER A 640 11.63 26.18 -5.52
C SER A 640 12.54 26.79 -4.45
N VAL A 641 13.61 26.07 -4.08
CA VAL A 641 14.59 26.51 -3.07
C VAL A 641 15.56 27.53 -3.67
N SER A 642 15.93 27.41 -4.95
CA SER A 642 16.74 28.41 -5.66
C SER A 642 16.00 29.72 -5.85
N LEU A 643 14.67 29.72 -6.04
CA LEU A 643 13.90 30.95 -6.08
C LEU A 643 13.93 31.65 -4.71
N PHE A 644 13.82 30.89 -3.62
CA PHE A 644 13.84 31.42 -2.26
C PHE A 644 15.22 31.95 -1.83
N PHE A 645 16.32 31.23 -2.14
CA PHE A 645 17.67 31.72 -1.89
C PHE A 645 18.02 32.95 -2.75
N ASN A 646 17.57 33.01 -4.00
CA ASN A 646 17.73 34.20 -4.82
C ASN A 646 16.92 35.40 -4.32
N ILE A 647 15.81 35.19 -3.58
CA ILE A 647 15.01 36.27 -3.00
C ILE A 647 15.63 36.77 -1.69
N VAL A 648 16.19 35.89 -0.86
CA VAL A 648 16.95 36.28 0.35
C VAL A 648 18.20 37.10 -0.04
N ASP A 649 18.88 36.74 -1.14
CA ASP A 649 20.01 37.51 -1.65
C ASP A 649 19.60 38.82 -2.37
N PHE A 650 18.34 38.96 -2.81
CA PHE A 650 17.81 40.20 -3.42
C PHE A 650 17.28 41.22 -2.39
N ILE A 651 17.22 40.82 -1.12
CA ILE A 651 16.77 41.65 0.02
C ILE A 651 17.97 42.20 0.83
N ILE A 652 19.20 41.83 0.46
CA ILE A 652 20.45 42.49 0.88
C ILE A 652 20.65 43.75 0.03
#